data_AF-A0A831M5Z3-F1
#
_entry.id   AF-A0A831M5Z3-F1
#
_cell.length_a   1.000
_cell.length_b   1.000
_cell.length_c   1.000
_cell.angle_alpha   90.00
_cell.angle_beta   90.00
_cell.angle_gamma   90.00
#
_symmetry.space_group_name_H-M   'P 1'
#
loop_
_entity.id
_entity.type
_entity.pdbx_description
1 polymer ?
#
loop_
_entity_poly.entity_id
_entity_poly.type
_entity_poly.pdbx_seq_one_letter_code
_entity_poly.pdbx_strand_id
1 'polypeptide(L)'
;MRRIFTIALYRTLQWAAFPFLLLYLGWRGWRDRRYWATLAERFGRVPSTVIQTGEGCVWLHAVSVGEVLTSVRLLRELRAELPGARLYVSVSTLAGRALADEKLAGVADAVFYAPLDFAFAVRRVMRRMRPRVLIVQETEIWPNLWNEAKRFGAGLVVVNGRISDKAFPKYKMLAWFFRGVLELPDRVLAQGELSLGRFRELGAPVERSGVGGNLKYDFDPSGTAAPEVVRGLVERSRPEKVWIAASTMPPAVAGDPEEDEAVIAAFQELARRQERLLLVLAPRKPELFDQASERLERAGVRTVRRSRLRGDEALELPGALVLDSIGELSSVFPMVDAVFMGGTLVRRGGHNILEPAFAGKAVVTGPSMENFAEMAEEFRAAGAVITVGSTGELAGAVGRVLEDEAYAREVGEKARRLAESKRGATGLVARVCVELFGEAVPRRAHGAWTTFWLGPWAALWAAGVKRRRAKRRAGARGLEKPVVSVGGLGMGGAGKTPMAIWLAGELKAAGMRPAFLTRGYRRQSLEKVVVIESGATAAVTVTGDEAQLLLRSGLGPLGIGADRRLAGEALLRGHEVDVLVMDDGFQHWRLRRSCDVVLLDALDPLSGGAGFPLGRQREGLEALGRAQAVVVMRGMRRWPGLEKMIARHTSAPVFYSRFVPRVWRRLGGVGECVEERAVGEMGAARPVAFCGLGNPASFWSTLAGLQIRTVRRWRFGDHHKYRPMELRRLAAQAKALGADAMLTTAKDVMNLPPEAAALCAEIPVWWLEIGLEVDRPAELVALVRSRLAAGG
;
A
#
# COMPACT_ATOMS: atom_id res chain seq x y z
N MET A 1 -30.83 -1.51 7.77
CA MET A 1 -31.20 -2.94 7.89
C MET A 1 -30.77 -3.79 6.69
N ARG A 2 -31.07 -3.40 5.43
CA ARG A 2 -30.78 -4.21 4.23
C ARG A 2 -29.34 -4.71 4.11
N ARG A 3 -28.32 -3.84 4.18
CA ARG A 3 -26.91 -4.23 4.18
C ARG A 3 -26.54 -5.32 5.19
N ILE A 4 -27.04 -5.21 6.43
CA ILE A 4 -26.73 -6.16 7.49
C ILE A 4 -27.28 -7.54 7.11
N PHE A 5 -28.51 -7.58 6.61
CA PHE A 5 -29.15 -8.79 6.12
C PHE A 5 -28.38 -9.40 4.94
N THR A 6 -28.04 -8.59 3.92
CA THR A 6 -27.27 -9.03 2.74
C THR A 6 -25.94 -9.69 3.14
N ILE A 7 -25.18 -9.05 4.02
CA ILE A 7 -23.88 -9.57 4.48
C ILE A 7 -24.06 -10.81 5.37
N ALA A 8 -25.11 -10.87 6.18
CA ALA A 8 -25.41 -12.06 7.00
C ALA A 8 -25.76 -13.26 6.12
N LEU A 9 -26.67 -13.09 5.15
CA LEU A 9 -27.04 -14.13 4.19
C LEU A 9 -25.82 -14.63 3.40
N TYR A 10 -25.02 -13.71 2.87
CA TYR A 10 -23.79 -14.06 2.15
C TYR A 10 -22.85 -14.92 3.00
N ARG A 11 -22.66 -14.57 4.28
CA ARG A 11 -21.83 -15.34 5.21
C ARG A 11 -22.41 -16.72 5.49
N THR A 12 -23.73 -16.84 5.66
CA THR A 12 -24.39 -18.14 5.87
C THR A 12 -24.19 -19.05 4.67
N LEU A 13 -24.39 -18.53 3.46
CA LEU A 13 -24.16 -19.28 2.21
C LEU A 13 -22.69 -19.70 2.06
N GLN A 14 -21.75 -18.81 2.37
CA GLN A 14 -20.32 -19.15 2.36
C GLN A 14 -19.96 -20.25 3.37
N TRP A 15 -20.53 -20.20 4.58
CA TRP A 15 -20.31 -21.23 5.59
C TRP A 15 -20.84 -22.59 5.13
N ALA A 16 -22.03 -22.62 4.52
CA ALA A 16 -22.58 -23.83 3.92
C ALA A 16 -21.72 -24.36 2.76
N ALA A 17 -21.14 -23.48 1.95
CA ALA A 17 -20.26 -23.83 0.83
C ALA A 17 -18.82 -24.19 1.24
N PHE A 18 -18.43 -23.94 2.50
CA PHE A 18 -17.04 -24.08 2.96
C PHE A 18 -16.46 -25.50 2.81
N PRO A 19 -17.18 -26.59 3.13
CA PRO A 19 -16.66 -27.95 2.92
C PRO A 19 -16.33 -28.24 1.45
N PHE A 20 -17.18 -27.82 0.53
CA PHE A 20 -16.95 -27.99 -0.92
C PHE A 20 -15.75 -27.19 -1.40
N LEU A 21 -15.56 -25.98 -0.86
CA LEU A 21 -14.37 -25.19 -1.14
C LEU A 21 -13.09 -25.91 -0.67
N LEU A 22 -13.09 -26.54 0.51
CA LEU A 22 -11.92 -27.29 0.99
C LEU A 22 -11.60 -28.48 0.07
N LEU A 23 -12.62 -29.21 -0.39
CA LEU A 23 -12.46 -30.29 -1.38
C LEU A 23 -11.86 -29.76 -2.68
N TYR A 24 -12.38 -28.63 -3.19
CA TYR A 24 -11.84 -27.99 -4.39
C TYR A 24 -10.38 -27.54 -4.22
N LEU A 25 -10.04 -26.90 -3.10
CA LEU A 25 -8.66 -26.48 -2.81
C LEU A 25 -7.73 -27.69 -2.66
N GLY A 26 -8.22 -28.77 -2.07
CA GLY A 26 -7.49 -30.03 -1.95
C GLY A 26 -7.20 -30.67 -3.31
N TRP A 27 -8.22 -30.80 -4.16
CA TRP A 27 -8.08 -31.29 -5.53
C TRP A 27 -7.13 -30.41 -6.36
N ARG A 28 -7.26 -29.08 -6.27
CA ARG A 28 -6.40 -28.15 -6.99
C ARG A 28 -4.95 -28.20 -6.53
N GLY A 29 -4.72 -28.35 -5.22
CA GLY A 29 -3.38 -28.57 -4.66
C GLY A 29 -2.77 -29.91 -5.05
N TRP A 30 -3.58 -30.96 -5.18
CA TRP A 30 -3.12 -32.26 -5.67
C TRP A 30 -2.69 -32.18 -7.15
N ARG A 31 -3.44 -31.44 -7.99
CA ARG A 31 -3.12 -31.24 -9.40
C ARG A 31 -1.92 -30.32 -9.65
N ASP A 32 -1.74 -29.27 -8.85
CA ASP A 32 -0.55 -28.41 -8.90
C ASP A 32 -0.01 -28.16 -7.48
N ARG A 33 1.10 -28.80 -7.15
CA ARG A 33 1.69 -28.73 -5.80
C ARG A 33 2.08 -27.31 -5.40
N ARG A 34 2.37 -26.42 -6.36
CA ARG A 34 2.68 -25.00 -6.08
C ARG A 34 1.48 -24.29 -5.44
N TYR A 35 0.26 -24.77 -5.69
CA TYR A 35 -0.95 -24.18 -5.15
C TYR A 35 -1.04 -24.29 -3.62
N TRP A 36 -0.46 -25.34 -3.00
CA TRP A 36 -0.43 -25.50 -1.54
C TRP A 36 0.27 -24.33 -0.84
N ALA A 37 1.34 -23.80 -1.44
CA ALA A 37 2.07 -22.65 -0.90
C ALA A 37 1.21 -21.37 -0.85
N THR A 38 0.15 -21.29 -1.66
CA THR A 38 -0.75 -20.12 -1.73
C THR A 38 -1.80 -20.09 -0.61
N LEU A 39 -2.10 -21.23 0.01
CA LEU A 39 -3.23 -21.37 0.93
C LEU A 39 -3.08 -20.51 2.19
N ALA A 40 -1.86 -20.39 2.72
CA ALA A 40 -1.62 -19.58 3.91
C ALA A 40 -2.07 -18.12 3.70
N GLU A 41 -1.67 -17.51 2.59
CA GLU A 41 -2.04 -16.15 2.22
C GLU A 41 -3.55 -16.02 1.98
N ARG A 42 -4.15 -17.00 1.30
CA ARG A 42 -5.61 -17.09 1.04
C ARG A 42 -6.45 -17.18 2.31
N PHE A 43 -5.94 -17.75 3.40
CA PHE A 43 -6.59 -17.74 4.72
C PHE A 43 -6.18 -16.54 5.60
N GLY A 44 -5.54 -15.54 4.99
CA GLY A 44 -5.17 -14.26 5.57
C GLY A 44 -3.81 -14.24 6.28
N ARG A 45 -2.99 -15.30 6.18
CA ARG A 45 -1.61 -15.30 6.69
C ARG A 45 -0.67 -14.74 5.62
N VAL A 46 -0.66 -13.41 5.50
CA VAL A 46 0.19 -12.68 4.55
C VAL A 46 1.66 -12.63 5.00
N PRO A 47 2.61 -12.38 4.07
CA PRO A 47 4.03 -12.29 4.36
C PRO A 47 4.36 -11.32 5.49
N SER A 48 5.52 -11.55 6.13
CA SER A 48 5.89 -10.75 7.29
C SER A 48 6.14 -9.27 6.98
N THR A 49 6.43 -8.98 5.71
CA THR A 49 6.63 -7.66 5.11
C THR A 49 5.33 -6.85 4.98
N VAL A 50 4.17 -7.51 4.88
CA VAL A 50 2.86 -6.84 4.83
C VAL A 50 2.48 -6.37 6.24
N ILE A 51 2.90 -5.17 6.60
CA ILE A 51 2.60 -4.54 7.89
C ILE A 51 2.61 -3.02 7.77
N GLN A 52 1.77 -2.33 8.53
CA GLN A 52 1.83 -0.87 8.59
C GLN A 52 3.03 -0.43 9.44
N THR A 53 4.01 0.19 8.78
CA THR A 53 5.23 0.73 9.41
C THR A 53 5.41 2.23 9.23
N GLY A 54 4.62 2.86 8.35
CA GLY A 54 4.68 4.29 8.01
C GLY A 54 3.30 4.96 8.05
N GLU A 55 3.16 6.05 7.31
CA GLU A 55 2.01 6.99 7.34
C GLU A 55 0.69 6.39 6.83
N GLY A 56 0.64 5.11 6.53
CA GLY A 56 -0.54 4.42 6.04
C GLY A 56 -0.18 3.41 4.97
N CYS A 57 -1.22 2.84 4.36
CA CYS A 57 -1.06 1.89 3.28
C CYS A 57 -2.22 2.02 2.27
N VAL A 58 -1.89 1.84 0.99
CA VAL A 58 -2.83 1.58 -0.10
C VAL A 58 -2.81 0.09 -0.42
N TRP A 59 -3.98 -0.52 -0.47
CA TRP A 59 -4.17 -1.88 -0.95
C TRP A 59 -4.85 -1.85 -2.32
N LEU A 60 -4.14 -2.28 -3.36
CA LEU A 60 -4.71 -2.56 -4.67
C LEU A 60 -5.10 -4.04 -4.78
N HIS A 61 -6.36 -4.30 -5.12
CA HIS A 61 -6.90 -5.61 -5.40
C HIS A 61 -7.05 -5.77 -6.93
N ALA A 62 -6.10 -6.52 -7.52
CA ALA A 62 -5.99 -6.78 -8.96
C ALA A 62 -5.82 -8.30 -9.16
N VAL A 63 -6.91 -9.01 -9.47
CA VAL A 63 -6.99 -10.48 -9.40
C VAL A 63 -6.39 -11.19 -10.61
N SER A 64 -6.30 -10.50 -11.76
CA SER A 64 -5.85 -11.04 -13.03
C SER A 64 -4.56 -10.41 -13.58
N VAL A 65 -3.96 -11.04 -14.59
CA VAL A 65 -2.79 -10.53 -15.32
C VAL A 65 -3.07 -9.19 -15.99
N GLY A 66 -4.22 -9.06 -16.66
CA GLY A 66 -4.60 -7.82 -17.35
C GLY A 66 -4.81 -6.65 -16.38
N GLU A 67 -5.36 -6.94 -15.20
CA GLU A 67 -5.52 -5.94 -14.15
C GLU A 67 -4.15 -5.45 -13.65
N VAL A 68 -3.24 -6.37 -13.31
CA VAL A 68 -1.89 -6.02 -12.85
C VAL A 68 -1.18 -5.09 -13.84
N LEU A 69 -1.23 -5.41 -15.14
CA LEU A 69 -0.58 -4.59 -16.18
C LEU A 69 -1.18 -3.17 -16.26
N THR A 70 -2.51 -3.07 -16.19
CA THR A 70 -3.19 -1.77 -16.26
C THR A 70 -3.02 -0.93 -14.99
N SER A 71 -2.67 -1.54 -13.85
CA SER A 71 -2.38 -0.81 -12.62
C SER A 71 -0.95 -0.29 -12.50
N VAL A 72 0.00 -0.73 -13.34
CA VAL A 72 1.43 -0.38 -13.18
C VAL A 72 1.64 1.12 -13.13
N ARG A 73 1.04 1.86 -14.08
CA ARG A 73 1.16 3.33 -14.14
C ARG A 73 0.48 4.00 -12.94
N LEU A 74 -0.72 3.54 -12.57
CA LEU A 74 -1.43 4.01 -11.37
C LEU A 74 -0.57 3.86 -10.11
N LEU A 75 0.07 2.71 -9.93
CA LEU A 75 0.93 2.47 -8.76
C LEU A 75 2.19 3.36 -8.77
N ARG A 76 2.76 3.67 -9.93
CA ARG A 76 3.87 4.62 -10.06
C ARG A 76 3.46 6.04 -9.69
N GLU A 77 2.31 6.50 -10.18
CA GLU A 77 1.76 7.82 -9.83
C GLU A 77 1.43 7.88 -8.33
N LEU A 78 0.80 6.84 -7.76
CA LEU A 78 0.55 6.77 -6.32
C LEU A 78 1.84 6.73 -5.49
N ARG A 79 2.91 6.09 -5.97
CA ARG A 79 4.22 6.09 -5.31
C ARG A 79 4.83 7.50 -5.26
N ALA A 80 4.69 8.26 -6.35
CA ALA A 80 5.17 9.64 -6.44
C ALA A 80 4.38 10.57 -5.49
N GLU A 81 3.05 10.45 -5.46
CA GLU A 81 2.16 11.26 -4.61
C GLU A 81 2.16 10.84 -3.12
N LEU A 82 2.46 9.57 -2.84
CA LEU A 82 2.43 8.97 -1.50
C LEU A 82 3.77 8.28 -1.16
N PRO A 83 4.92 8.97 -1.14
CA PRO A 83 6.23 8.33 -0.98
C PRO A 83 6.39 7.61 0.37
N GLY A 84 5.75 8.10 1.43
CA GLY A 84 5.75 7.48 2.76
C GLY A 84 4.73 6.37 2.99
N ALA A 85 3.81 6.14 2.05
CA ALA A 85 2.78 5.11 2.16
C ALA A 85 3.26 3.76 1.61
N ARG A 86 2.83 2.66 2.24
CA ARG A 86 3.07 1.32 1.70
C ARG A 86 2.06 0.99 0.61
N LEU A 87 2.51 0.51 -0.54
CA LEU A 87 1.67 0.04 -1.64
C LEU A 87 1.70 -1.49 -1.67
N TYR A 88 0.56 -2.12 -1.38
CA TYR A 88 0.42 -3.57 -1.44
C TYR A 88 -0.54 -3.99 -2.53
N VAL A 89 -0.22 -5.09 -3.21
CA VAL A 89 -1.04 -5.63 -4.30
C VAL A 89 -1.45 -7.05 -3.98
N SER A 90 -2.74 -7.34 -4.12
CA SER A 90 -3.23 -8.72 -4.00
C SER A 90 -3.69 -9.27 -5.34
N VAL A 91 -3.26 -10.49 -5.65
CA VAL A 91 -3.57 -11.23 -6.90
C VAL A 91 -4.25 -12.56 -6.59
N SER A 92 -4.98 -13.15 -7.54
CA SER A 92 -5.67 -14.43 -7.31
C SER A 92 -5.05 -15.62 -8.03
N THR A 93 -4.23 -15.40 -9.07
CA THR A 93 -3.71 -16.45 -9.94
C THR A 93 -2.19 -16.63 -9.80
N LEU A 94 -1.66 -17.82 -10.11
CA LEU A 94 -0.22 -18.08 -10.13
C LEU A 94 0.49 -17.21 -11.19
N ALA A 95 -0.08 -17.11 -12.39
CA ALA A 95 0.43 -16.27 -13.46
C ALA A 95 0.39 -14.77 -13.09
N GLY A 96 -0.71 -14.30 -12.50
CA GLY A 96 -0.82 -12.94 -11.99
C GLY A 96 0.22 -12.62 -10.92
N ARG A 97 0.55 -13.59 -10.05
CA ARG A 97 1.62 -13.44 -9.06
C ARG A 97 2.99 -13.31 -9.71
N ALA A 98 3.36 -14.22 -10.61
CA ALA A 98 4.65 -14.17 -11.29
C ALA A 98 4.84 -12.84 -12.04
N LEU A 99 3.82 -12.39 -12.77
CA LEU A 99 3.87 -11.13 -13.50
C LEU A 99 3.91 -9.91 -12.57
N ALA A 100 3.14 -9.92 -11.48
CA ALA A 100 3.16 -8.84 -10.50
C ALA A 100 4.52 -8.73 -9.81
N ASP A 101 5.14 -9.86 -9.44
CA ASP A 101 6.47 -9.88 -8.85
C ASP A 101 7.53 -9.31 -9.81
N GLU A 102 7.39 -9.53 -11.12
CA GLU A 102 8.27 -8.95 -12.16
C GLU A 102 7.98 -7.45 -12.41
N LYS A 103 6.75 -7.11 -12.81
CA LYS A 103 6.39 -5.77 -13.29
C LYS A 103 6.24 -4.73 -12.18
N LEU A 104 5.96 -5.17 -10.95
CA LEU A 104 5.79 -4.27 -9.80
C LEU A 104 7.02 -4.24 -8.88
N ALA A 105 8.11 -4.92 -9.26
CA ALA A 105 9.39 -4.81 -8.58
C ALA A 105 9.82 -3.33 -8.49
N GLY A 106 10.17 -2.87 -7.29
CA GLY A 106 10.54 -1.47 -7.03
C GLY A 106 9.37 -0.49 -6.96
N VAL A 107 8.15 -0.89 -7.34
CA VAL A 107 6.94 -0.05 -7.26
C VAL A 107 6.06 -0.47 -6.07
N ALA A 108 5.74 -1.76 -5.94
CA ALA A 108 4.96 -2.30 -4.83
C ALA A 108 5.88 -2.77 -3.68
N ASP A 109 5.47 -2.53 -2.44
CA ASP A 109 6.22 -2.98 -1.24
C ASP A 109 6.04 -4.48 -0.98
N ALA A 110 4.92 -5.06 -1.39
CA ALA A 110 4.68 -6.49 -1.36
C ALA A 110 3.50 -6.88 -2.26
N VAL A 111 3.62 -8.07 -2.86
CA VAL A 111 2.54 -8.76 -3.57
C VAL A 111 2.16 -10.02 -2.78
N PHE A 112 0.87 -10.32 -2.66
CA PHE A 112 0.37 -11.51 -1.98
C PHE A 112 -0.89 -12.07 -2.64
N TYR A 113 -1.26 -13.31 -2.34
CA TYR A 113 -2.51 -13.88 -2.80
C TYR A 113 -3.69 -13.29 -2.04
N ALA A 114 -4.71 -12.84 -2.77
CA ALA A 114 -5.93 -12.29 -2.20
C ALA A 114 -6.54 -13.27 -1.17
N PRO A 115 -6.93 -12.78 0.02
CA PRO A 115 -7.59 -13.61 1.01
C PRO A 115 -8.93 -14.06 0.43
N LEU A 116 -9.32 -15.31 0.61
CA LEU A 116 -10.69 -15.76 0.30
C LEU A 116 -11.68 -14.83 1.01
N ASP A 117 -12.85 -14.59 0.40
CA ASP A 117 -13.82 -13.61 0.89
C ASP A 117 -14.57 -14.04 2.17
N PHE A 118 -13.91 -14.79 3.06
CA PHE A 118 -14.38 -15.04 4.41
C PHE A 118 -13.99 -13.88 5.32
N ALA A 119 -14.95 -13.41 6.12
CA ALA A 119 -14.73 -12.32 7.05
C ALA A 119 -13.52 -12.55 7.99
N PHE A 120 -13.22 -13.79 8.40
CA PHE A 120 -12.05 -14.04 9.26
C PHE A 120 -10.71 -13.86 8.53
N ALA A 121 -10.62 -14.27 7.26
CA ALA A 121 -9.42 -14.18 6.45
C ALA A 121 -9.14 -12.72 6.09
N VAL A 122 -10.16 -12.03 5.57
CA VAL A 122 -10.11 -10.58 5.28
C VAL A 122 -9.73 -9.78 6.53
N ARG A 123 -10.36 -10.04 7.68
CA ARG A 123 -10.03 -9.34 8.94
C ARG A 123 -8.58 -9.56 9.36
N ARG A 124 -7.99 -10.73 9.10
CA ARG A 124 -6.59 -10.99 9.45
C ARG A 124 -5.65 -10.09 8.62
N VAL A 125 -5.92 -9.95 7.32
CA VAL A 125 -5.20 -9.03 6.44
C VAL A 125 -5.42 -7.58 6.87
N MET A 126 -6.68 -7.14 7.04
CA MET A 126 -7.03 -5.78 7.45
C MET A 126 -6.40 -5.37 8.79
N ARG A 127 -6.35 -6.27 9.78
CA ARG A 127 -5.72 -5.96 11.08
C ARG A 127 -4.21 -5.74 10.99
N ARG A 128 -3.56 -6.42 10.04
CA ARG A 128 -2.10 -6.39 9.87
C ARG A 128 -1.66 -5.22 8.99
N MET A 129 -2.39 -5.01 7.90
CA MET A 129 -2.10 -3.98 6.90
C MET A 129 -2.70 -2.62 7.26
N ARG A 130 -3.91 -2.59 7.82
CA ARG A 130 -4.69 -1.38 8.15
C ARG A 130 -4.67 -0.36 7.00
N PRO A 131 -5.16 -0.74 5.80
CA PRO A 131 -5.13 0.16 4.65
C PRO A 131 -5.96 1.42 4.95
N ARG A 132 -5.46 2.56 4.50
CA ARG A 132 -6.24 3.79 4.41
C ARG A 132 -7.15 3.76 3.20
N VAL A 133 -6.70 3.16 2.10
CA VAL A 133 -7.50 2.99 0.88
C VAL A 133 -7.40 1.56 0.38
N LEU A 134 -8.54 0.97 0.04
CA LEU A 134 -8.67 -0.24 -0.75
C LEU A 134 -9.14 0.17 -2.16
N ILE A 135 -8.30 -0.09 -3.15
CA ILE A 135 -8.58 0.09 -4.57
C ILE A 135 -9.00 -1.28 -5.12
N VAL A 136 -10.21 -1.37 -5.65
CA VAL A 136 -10.74 -2.57 -6.31
C VAL A 136 -10.76 -2.30 -7.80
N GLN A 137 -10.11 -3.14 -8.58
CA GLN A 137 -10.07 -2.97 -10.02
C GLN A 137 -11.18 -3.76 -10.72
N GLU A 138 -11.77 -3.16 -11.76
CA GLU A 138 -12.84 -3.75 -12.57
C GLU A 138 -14.12 -4.11 -11.78
N THR A 139 -14.47 -5.39 -11.68
CA THR A 139 -15.78 -5.87 -11.20
C THR A 139 -15.69 -6.68 -9.90
N GLU A 140 -14.56 -6.68 -9.20
CA GLU A 140 -14.35 -7.57 -8.04
C GLU A 140 -15.19 -7.18 -6.80
N ILE A 141 -16.50 -7.42 -6.89
CA ILE A 141 -17.51 -7.18 -5.84
C ILE A 141 -17.44 -8.33 -4.82
N TRP A 142 -16.61 -8.14 -3.80
CA TRP A 142 -16.37 -9.10 -2.72
C TRP A 142 -17.04 -8.59 -1.43
N PRO A 143 -18.26 -9.07 -1.08
CA PRO A 143 -19.06 -8.46 -0.03
C PRO A 143 -18.37 -8.39 1.34
N ASN A 144 -17.61 -9.41 1.74
CA ASN A 144 -16.90 -9.36 3.01
C ASN A 144 -15.68 -8.43 2.95
N LEU A 145 -14.91 -8.46 1.87
CA LEU A 145 -13.79 -7.54 1.65
C LEU A 145 -14.24 -6.08 1.76
N TRP A 146 -15.28 -5.71 1.01
CA TRP A 146 -15.81 -4.35 0.98
C TRP A 146 -16.40 -3.95 2.34
N ASN A 147 -17.20 -4.84 2.95
CA ASN A 147 -17.82 -4.55 4.23
C ASN A 147 -16.79 -4.42 5.35
N GLU A 148 -15.77 -5.29 5.40
CA GLU A 148 -14.71 -5.20 6.39
C GLU A 148 -13.81 -3.99 6.12
N ALA A 149 -13.51 -3.60 4.87
CA ALA A 149 -12.79 -2.36 4.56
C ALA A 149 -13.47 -1.15 5.21
N LYS A 150 -14.78 -0.99 5.02
CA LYS A 150 -15.56 0.10 5.65
C LYS A 150 -15.65 -0.04 7.17
N ARG A 151 -15.73 -1.26 7.72
CA ARG A 151 -15.69 -1.46 9.18
C ARG A 151 -14.35 -1.04 9.78
N PHE A 152 -13.25 -1.28 9.07
CA PHE A 152 -11.91 -0.83 9.44
C PHE A 152 -11.64 0.64 9.10
N GLY A 153 -12.61 1.38 8.55
CA GLY A 153 -12.47 2.81 8.28
C GLY A 153 -11.62 3.15 7.06
N ALA A 154 -11.35 2.17 6.19
CA ALA A 154 -10.67 2.41 4.92
C ALA A 154 -11.61 3.14 3.94
N GLY A 155 -11.03 4.00 3.12
CA GLY A 155 -11.61 4.41 1.84
C GLY A 155 -11.71 3.21 0.92
N LEU A 156 -12.80 3.09 0.19
CA LEU A 156 -13.06 2.03 -0.78
C LEU A 156 -13.38 2.67 -2.12
N VAL A 157 -12.58 2.39 -3.13
CA VAL A 157 -12.79 2.89 -4.49
C VAL A 157 -12.77 1.74 -5.48
N VAL A 158 -13.75 1.73 -6.38
CA VAL A 158 -13.75 0.88 -7.56
C VAL A 158 -13.18 1.69 -8.73
N VAL A 159 -12.15 1.17 -9.39
CA VAL A 159 -11.46 1.83 -10.51
C VAL A 159 -11.52 0.97 -11.75
N ASN A 160 -11.48 1.61 -12.91
CA ASN A 160 -11.63 0.93 -14.20
C ASN A 160 -12.90 0.05 -14.22
N GLY A 161 -13.96 0.50 -13.53
CA GLY A 161 -15.13 -0.30 -13.21
C GLY A 161 -15.90 -0.69 -14.46
N ARG A 162 -16.22 -1.98 -14.58
CA ARG A 162 -17.01 -2.51 -15.68
C ARG A 162 -17.90 -3.63 -15.17
N ILE A 163 -19.04 -3.88 -15.82
CA ILE A 163 -19.83 -5.10 -15.66
C ILE A 163 -20.11 -5.62 -17.06
N SER A 164 -19.70 -6.86 -17.36
CA SER A 164 -19.84 -7.42 -18.71
C SER A 164 -21.30 -7.72 -19.07
N ASP A 165 -21.60 -7.78 -20.37
CA ASP A 165 -22.95 -8.08 -20.88
C ASP A 165 -23.46 -9.43 -20.37
N LYS A 166 -22.55 -10.40 -20.21
CA LYS A 166 -22.87 -11.74 -19.70
C LYS A 166 -23.19 -11.75 -18.20
N ALA A 167 -22.56 -10.87 -17.42
CA ALA A 167 -22.74 -10.80 -15.97
C ALA A 167 -23.95 -9.94 -15.58
N PHE A 168 -24.22 -8.88 -16.35
CA PHE A 168 -25.19 -7.86 -15.98
C PHE A 168 -26.62 -8.38 -15.76
N PRO A 169 -27.23 -9.24 -16.62
CA PRO A 169 -28.57 -9.78 -16.37
C PRO A 169 -28.67 -10.57 -15.08
N LYS A 170 -27.65 -11.38 -14.75
CA LYS A 170 -27.58 -12.16 -13.51
C LYS A 170 -27.49 -11.24 -12.29
N TYR A 171 -26.71 -10.18 -12.40
CA TYR A 171 -26.56 -9.20 -11.32
C TYR A 171 -27.85 -8.40 -11.12
N LYS A 172 -28.53 -8.04 -12.22
CA LYS A 172 -29.81 -7.34 -12.20
C LYS A 172 -30.91 -8.16 -11.53
N MET A 173 -30.96 -9.47 -11.78
CA MET A 173 -31.88 -10.37 -11.07
C MET A 173 -31.63 -10.40 -9.55
N LEU A 174 -30.40 -10.16 -9.12
CA LEU A 174 -29.99 -10.04 -7.72
C LEU A 174 -29.72 -8.60 -7.30
N ALA A 175 -30.35 -7.61 -7.95
CA ALA A 175 -30.07 -6.20 -7.69
C ALA A 175 -30.32 -5.81 -6.23
N TRP A 176 -31.31 -6.43 -5.57
CA TRP A 176 -31.57 -6.22 -4.14
C TRP A 176 -30.36 -6.60 -3.26
N PHE A 177 -29.59 -7.63 -3.66
CA PHE A 177 -28.37 -8.07 -2.98
C PHE A 177 -27.23 -7.10 -3.28
N PHE A 178 -26.98 -6.83 -4.57
CA PHE A 178 -25.88 -5.97 -5.01
C PHE A 178 -26.02 -4.53 -4.50
N ARG A 179 -27.24 -3.98 -4.44
CA ARG A 179 -27.49 -2.64 -3.88
C ARG A 179 -26.93 -2.47 -2.49
N GLY A 180 -27.11 -3.46 -1.60
CA GLY A 180 -26.57 -3.40 -0.23
C GLY A 180 -25.03 -3.43 -0.17
N VAL A 181 -24.36 -3.92 -1.21
CA VAL A 181 -22.89 -3.98 -1.32
C VAL A 181 -22.34 -2.76 -2.07
N LEU A 182 -23.00 -2.32 -3.14
CA LEU A 182 -22.64 -1.16 -3.97
C LEU A 182 -22.87 0.20 -3.29
N GLU A 183 -23.57 0.23 -2.15
CA GLU A 183 -23.62 1.39 -1.25
C GLU A 183 -22.30 1.62 -0.46
N LEU A 184 -21.39 0.63 -0.45
CA LEU A 184 -20.17 0.66 0.38
C LEU A 184 -19.03 1.52 -0.19
N PRO A 185 -18.73 1.50 -1.50
CA PRO A 185 -17.66 2.32 -2.05
C PRO A 185 -17.90 3.81 -1.81
N ASP A 186 -16.83 4.52 -1.49
CA ASP A 186 -16.83 5.98 -1.41
C ASP A 186 -16.83 6.58 -2.83
N ARG A 187 -16.23 5.86 -3.79
CA ARG A 187 -16.22 6.19 -5.21
C ARG A 187 -16.32 4.94 -6.09
N VAL A 188 -17.08 5.03 -7.18
CA VAL A 188 -17.10 4.07 -8.28
C VAL A 188 -16.74 4.83 -9.55
N LEU A 189 -15.60 4.49 -10.13
CA LEU A 189 -15.05 5.11 -11.33
C LEU A 189 -15.13 4.11 -12.48
N ALA A 190 -16.19 4.22 -13.27
CA ALA A 190 -16.48 3.33 -14.39
C ALA A 190 -15.65 3.69 -15.63
N GLN A 191 -15.46 2.73 -16.54
CA GLN A 191 -14.69 2.94 -17.78
C GLN A 191 -15.31 3.98 -18.72
N GLY A 192 -16.65 4.01 -18.79
CA GLY A 192 -17.44 4.96 -19.57
C GLY A 192 -18.91 4.95 -19.14
N GLU A 193 -19.76 5.62 -19.91
CA GLU A 193 -21.17 5.86 -19.56
C GLU A 193 -22.01 4.58 -19.52
N LEU A 194 -21.77 3.62 -20.41
CA LEU A 194 -22.49 2.35 -20.41
C LEU A 194 -22.19 1.57 -19.13
N SER A 195 -20.90 1.48 -18.79
CA SER A 195 -20.44 0.81 -17.58
C SER A 195 -20.98 1.51 -16.32
N LEU A 196 -21.01 2.84 -16.30
CA LEU A 196 -21.58 3.64 -15.21
C LEU A 196 -23.08 3.39 -15.03
N GLY A 197 -23.83 3.37 -16.13
CA GLY A 197 -25.26 3.07 -16.14
C GLY A 197 -25.57 1.74 -15.46
N ARG A 198 -24.77 0.70 -15.75
CA ARG A 198 -24.91 -0.63 -15.13
C ARG A 198 -24.68 -0.61 -13.62
N PHE A 199 -23.65 0.07 -13.14
CA PHE A 199 -23.43 0.20 -11.69
C PHE A 199 -24.59 0.92 -11.00
N ARG A 200 -25.08 2.01 -11.59
CA ARG A 200 -26.22 2.77 -11.06
C ARG A 200 -27.50 1.94 -11.02
N GLU A 201 -27.77 1.17 -12.08
CA GLU A 201 -28.94 0.29 -12.14
C GLU A 201 -28.89 -0.83 -11.08
N LEU A 202 -27.70 -1.33 -10.75
CA LEU A 202 -27.51 -2.30 -9.66
C LEU A 202 -27.54 -1.67 -8.25
N GLY A 203 -27.60 -0.34 -8.15
CA GLY A 203 -27.76 0.38 -6.89
C GLY A 203 -26.53 1.12 -6.37
N ALA A 204 -25.53 1.38 -7.22
CA ALA A 204 -24.43 2.28 -6.86
C ALA A 204 -24.95 3.73 -6.74
N PRO A 205 -24.64 4.48 -5.65
CA PRO A 205 -25.13 5.85 -5.46
C PRO A 205 -24.63 6.82 -6.53
N VAL A 206 -25.50 7.68 -7.04
CA VAL A 206 -25.20 8.61 -8.15
C VAL A 206 -24.11 9.59 -7.76
N GLU A 207 -24.16 10.14 -6.54
CA GLU A 207 -23.22 11.11 -6.00
C GLU A 207 -21.83 10.54 -5.70
N ARG A 208 -21.68 9.21 -5.78
CA ARG A 208 -20.42 8.48 -5.58
C ARG A 208 -19.96 7.75 -6.83
N SER A 209 -20.71 7.83 -7.93
CA SER A 209 -20.43 7.06 -9.15
C SER A 209 -20.28 7.99 -10.35
N GLY A 210 -19.16 7.89 -11.03
CA GLY A 210 -18.85 8.69 -12.21
C GLY A 210 -17.97 7.94 -13.21
N VAL A 211 -17.72 8.55 -14.36
CA VAL A 211 -16.77 8.03 -15.36
C VAL A 211 -15.36 8.38 -14.92
N GLY A 212 -14.53 7.35 -14.74
CA GLY A 212 -13.09 7.48 -14.48
C GLY A 212 -12.22 7.36 -15.72
N GLY A 213 -12.80 6.90 -16.84
CA GLY A 213 -12.06 6.51 -18.02
C GLY A 213 -11.45 5.11 -17.89
N ASN A 214 -10.95 4.59 -19.01
CA ASN A 214 -10.31 3.29 -19.06
C ASN A 214 -8.79 3.43 -18.97
N LEU A 215 -8.20 2.80 -17.95
CA LEU A 215 -6.75 2.91 -17.66
C LEU A 215 -5.87 2.42 -18.83
N LYS A 216 -6.42 1.63 -19.76
CA LYS A 216 -5.71 1.16 -20.96
C LYS A 216 -5.35 2.29 -21.94
N TYR A 217 -6.05 3.42 -21.92
CA TYR A 217 -5.74 4.58 -22.78
C TYR A 217 -4.45 5.29 -22.36
N ASP A 218 -4.02 5.16 -21.10
CA ASP A 218 -2.80 5.77 -20.59
C ASP A 218 -1.54 4.93 -20.85
N PHE A 219 -1.60 4.06 -21.86
CA PHE A 219 -0.44 3.36 -22.37
C PHE A 219 0.60 4.34 -22.93
N ASP A 220 1.88 4.05 -22.74
CA ASP A 220 3.00 4.81 -23.31
C ASP A 220 3.46 4.15 -24.63
N PRO A 221 3.14 4.72 -25.80
CA PRO A 221 3.52 4.15 -27.09
C PRO A 221 5.02 4.32 -27.40
N SER A 222 5.71 5.21 -26.69
CA SER A 222 7.10 5.61 -27.01
C SER A 222 8.16 4.65 -26.50
N GLY A 223 7.79 3.66 -25.69
CA GLY A 223 8.73 2.86 -24.89
C GLY A 223 9.47 1.72 -25.61
N THR A 224 9.15 1.40 -26.87
CA THR A 224 9.77 0.25 -27.56
C THR A 224 9.90 0.50 -29.05
N ALA A 225 11.14 0.71 -29.51
CA ALA A 225 11.47 0.70 -30.93
C ALA A 225 11.26 -0.70 -31.52
N ALA A 226 10.87 -0.78 -32.80
CA ALA A 226 10.82 -2.05 -33.51
C ALA A 226 12.18 -2.76 -33.41
N PRO A 227 12.22 -4.09 -33.18
CA PRO A 227 13.47 -4.83 -33.20
C PRO A 227 14.23 -4.53 -34.48
N GLU A 228 15.52 -4.20 -34.36
CA GLU A 228 16.36 -3.78 -35.48
C GLU A 228 16.39 -4.81 -36.60
N VAL A 229 16.28 -6.09 -36.25
CA VAL A 229 16.18 -7.22 -37.19
C VAL A 229 14.89 -7.17 -38.04
N VAL A 230 13.75 -6.82 -37.44
CA VAL A 230 12.48 -6.66 -38.19
C VAL A 230 12.56 -5.43 -39.08
N ARG A 231 13.06 -4.32 -38.53
CA ARG A 231 13.23 -3.07 -39.28
C ARG A 231 14.14 -3.27 -40.48
N GLY A 232 15.29 -3.90 -40.29
CA GLY A 232 16.24 -4.20 -41.35
C GLY A 232 15.67 -5.09 -42.44
N LEU A 233 14.85 -6.11 -42.09
CA LEU A 233 14.17 -6.94 -43.08
C LEU A 233 13.22 -6.11 -43.95
N VAL A 234 12.38 -5.27 -43.33
CA VAL A 234 11.43 -4.42 -44.05
C VAL A 234 12.18 -3.44 -44.97
N GLU A 235 13.21 -2.77 -44.46
CA GLU A 235 14.02 -1.82 -45.23
C GLU A 235 14.74 -2.46 -46.43
N ARG A 236 15.31 -3.67 -46.25
CA ARG A 236 16.00 -4.38 -47.34
C ARG A 236 15.04 -4.99 -48.36
N SER A 237 13.89 -5.48 -47.92
CA SER A 237 12.87 -6.07 -48.80
C SER A 237 12.13 -5.00 -49.62
N ARG A 238 12.17 -3.73 -49.18
CA ARG A 238 11.58 -2.55 -49.84
C ARG A 238 10.12 -2.76 -50.28
N PRO A 239 9.21 -3.20 -49.39
CA PRO A 239 7.81 -3.34 -49.75
C PRO A 239 7.21 -1.98 -50.15
N GLU A 240 6.28 -1.98 -51.10
CA GLU A 240 5.45 -0.79 -51.38
C GLU A 240 4.38 -0.60 -50.32
N LYS A 241 3.87 -1.72 -49.79
CA LYS A 241 2.82 -1.75 -48.78
C LYS A 241 3.08 -2.87 -47.78
N VAL A 242 2.80 -2.60 -46.51
CA VAL A 242 2.96 -3.53 -45.40
C VAL A 242 1.62 -3.68 -44.68
N TRP A 243 1.08 -4.90 -44.65
CA TRP A 243 -0.13 -5.25 -43.91
C TRP A 243 0.22 -6.12 -42.71
N ILE A 244 -0.27 -5.79 -41.52
CA ILE A 244 -0.18 -6.67 -40.35
C ILE A 244 -1.53 -7.29 -40.00
N ALA A 245 -1.54 -8.61 -39.79
CA ALA A 245 -2.59 -9.33 -39.10
C ALA A 245 -2.14 -9.63 -37.66
N ALA A 246 -2.61 -8.80 -36.73
CA ALA A 246 -2.13 -8.75 -35.36
C ALA A 246 -3.02 -9.55 -34.40
N SER A 247 -2.42 -10.44 -33.61
CA SER A 247 -3.11 -11.26 -32.60
C SER A 247 -4.20 -12.18 -33.18
N THR A 248 -3.92 -12.87 -34.30
CA THR A 248 -4.83 -13.85 -34.90
C THR A 248 -5.08 -15.05 -33.97
N MET A 249 -6.27 -15.65 -34.10
CA MET A 249 -6.78 -16.69 -33.21
C MET A 249 -7.49 -17.82 -33.98
N PRO A 250 -7.38 -19.06 -33.49
CA PRO A 250 -8.15 -20.18 -34.02
C PRO A 250 -9.62 -20.12 -33.60
N PRO A 251 -10.49 -20.89 -34.29
CA PRO A 251 -11.92 -21.01 -33.99
C PRO A 251 -12.18 -21.19 -32.49
N ALA A 252 -13.16 -20.47 -31.94
CA ALA A 252 -13.58 -20.66 -30.54
C ALA A 252 -14.66 -21.74 -30.40
N VAL A 253 -15.51 -21.84 -31.41
CA VAL A 253 -16.67 -22.73 -31.48
C VAL A 253 -16.86 -23.20 -32.93
N ALA A 254 -17.63 -24.26 -33.13
CA ALA A 254 -17.95 -24.75 -34.46
C ALA A 254 -18.62 -23.63 -35.31
N GLY A 255 -18.15 -23.48 -36.55
CA GLY A 255 -18.60 -22.44 -37.49
C GLY A 255 -17.84 -21.12 -37.40
N ASP A 256 -16.93 -20.94 -36.45
CA ASP A 256 -15.98 -19.83 -36.49
C ASP A 256 -14.91 -20.06 -37.58
N PRO A 257 -14.48 -19.01 -38.30
CA PRO A 257 -13.40 -19.14 -39.28
C PRO A 257 -12.04 -19.35 -38.60
N GLU A 258 -11.11 -19.96 -39.32
CA GLU A 258 -9.69 -19.91 -38.95
C GLU A 258 -9.10 -18.58 -39.43
N GLU A 259 -8.75 -17.68 -38.51
CA GLU A 259 -8.36 -16.31 -38.88
C GLU A 259 -7.06 -16.27 -39.68
N ASP A 260 -6.09 -17.14 -39.39
CA ASP A 260 -4.87 -17.24 -40.18
C ASP A 260 -5.19 -17.59 -41.63
N GLU A 261 -6.09 -18.55 -41.86
CA GLU A 261 -6.49 -18.95 -43.22
C GLU A 261 -7.27 -17.83 -43.92
N ALA A 262 -8.16 -17.12 -43.21
CA ALA A 262 -8.87 -15.97 -43.75
C ALA A 262 -7.92 -14.84 -44.16
N VAL A 263 -6.90 -14.57 -43.33
CA VAL A 263 -5.85 -13.58 -43.61
C VAL A 263 -5.01 -14.01 -44.82
N ILE A 264 -4.60 -15.28 -44.88
CA ILE A 264 -3.80 -15.81 -45.99
C ILE A 264 -4.57 -15.74 -47.31
N ALA A 265 -5.85 -16.11 -47.31
CA ALA A 265 -6.70 -16.02 -48.50
C ALA A 265 -6.84 -14.57 -48.99
N ALA A 266 -7.09 -13.62 -48.06
CA ALA A 266 -7.15 -12.20 -48.39
C ALA A 266 -5.80 -11.66 -48.88
N PHE A 267 -4.68 -12.13 -48.33
CA PHE A 267 -3.34 -11.76 -48.79
C PHE A 267 -3.06 -12.24 -50.21
N GLN A 268 -3.39 -13.50 -50.53
CA GLN A 268 -3.22 -14.02 -51.89
C GLN A 268 -4.05 -13.25 -52.91
N GLU A 269 -5.25 -12.79 -52.55
CA GLU A 269 -6.06 -11.93 -53.42
C GLU A 269 -5.39 -10.58 -53.67
N LEU A 270 -4.93 -9.92 -52.60
CA LEU A 270 -4.27 -8.61 -52.67
C LEU A 270 -2.91 -8.66 -53.37
N ALA A 271 -2.15 -9.74 -53.16
CA ALA A 271 -0.84 -9.98 -53.78
C ALA A 271 -0.91 -10.09 -55.31
N ARG A 272 -2.07 -10.44 -55.89
CA ARG A 272 -2.28 -10.41 -57.35
C ARG A 272 -2.36 -8.99 -57.92
N ARG A 273 -2.68 -8.00 -57.07
CA ARG A 273 -2.81 -6.59 -57.43
C ARG A 273 -1.63 -5.75 -56.94
N GLN A 274 -0.88 -6.24 -55.96
CA GLN A 274 0.28 -5.58 -55.38
C GLN A 274 1.48 -6.53 -55.32
N GLU A 275 2.37 -6.41 -56.30
CA GLU A 275 3.57 -7.26 -56.44
C GLU A 275 4.57 -7.08 -55.30
N ARG A 276 4.56 -5.92 -54.63
CA ARG A 276 5.48 -5.60 -53.53
C ARG A 276 4.78 -5.53 -52.15
N LEU A 277 3.79 -6.39 -51.92
CA LEU A 277 3.06 -6.48 -50.65
C LEU A 277 3.77 -7.39 -49.64
N LEU A 278 3.97 -6.89 -48.42
CA LEU A 278 4.47 -7.65 -47.28
C LEU A 278 3.36 -7.90 -46.25
N LEU A 279 3.08 -9.17 -45.96
CA LEU A 279 2.24 -9.55 -44.81
C LEU A 279 3.10 -9.76 -43.56
N VAL A 280 2.69 -9.17 -42.44
CA VAL A 280 3.21 -9.49 -41.12
C VAL A 280 2.12 -10.26 -40.37
N LEU A 281 2.30 -11.56 -40.17
CA LEU A 281 1.34 -12.41 -39.46
C LEU A 281 1.80 -12.63 -38.02
N ALA A 282 1.00 -12.20 -37.05
CA ALA A 282 1.34 -12.26 -35.63
C ALA A 282 0.30 -13.04 -34.81
N PRO A 283 0.44 -14.36 -34.67
CA PRO A 283 -0.49 -15.17 -33.87
C PRO A 283 -0.49 -14.76 -32.40
N ARG A 284 -1.64 -14.87 -31.73
CA ARG A 284 -1.77 -14.38 -30.34
C ARG A 284 -0.96 -15.19 -29.32
N LYS A 285 -0.67 -16.46 -29.59
CA LYS A 285 -0.07 -17.39 -28.63
C LYS A 285 1.11 -18.16 -29.21
N PRO A 286 2.13 -18.50 -28.40
CA PRO A 286 3.29 -19.27 -28.86
C PRO A 286 2.96 -20.61 -29.50
N GLU A 287 1.96 -21.31 -28.96
CA GLU A 287 1.48 -22.60 -29.48
C GLU A 287 0.93 -22.53 -30.93
N LEU A 288 0.69 -21.32 -31.46
CA LEU A 288 0.16 -21.09 -32.81
C LEU A 288 1.25 -20.71 -33.83
N PHE A 289 2.48 -20.41 -33.38
CA PHE A 289 3.53 -19.87 -34.26
C PHE A 289 3.95 -20.83 -35.37
N ASP A 290 4.10 -22.12 -35.03
CA ASP A 290 4.46 -23.14 -36.01
C ASP A 290 3.30 -23.37 -37.00
N GLN A 291 2.07 -23.44 -36.50
CA GLN A 291 0.87 -23.64 -37.31
C GLN A 291 0.67 -22.51 -38.32
N ALA A 292 0.88 -21.25 -37.91
CA ALA A 292 0.79 -20.10 -38.80
C ALA A 292 1.83 -20.16 -39.92
N SER A 293 3.06 -20.59 -39.62
CA SER A 293 4.13 -20.76 -40.61
C SER A 293 3.79 -21.87 -41.61
N GLU A 294 3.35 -23.04 -41.12
CA GLU A 294 2.95 -24.17 -41.98
C GLU A 294 1.78 -23.82 -42.90
N ARG A 295 0.82 -23.03 -42.43
CA ARG A 295 -0.33 -22.58 -43.25
C ARG A 295 0.12 -21.69 -44.41
N LEU A 296 1.05 -20.76 -44.16
CA LEU A 296 1.62 -19.92 -45.21
C LEU A 296 2.41 -20.75 -46.24
N GLU A 297 3.20 -21.72 -45.79
CA GLU A 297 3.95 -22.63 -46.66
C GLU A 297 3.02 -23.49 -47.53
N ARG A 298 1.95 -24.05 -46.95
CA ARG A 298 0.93 -24.81 -47.70
C ARG A 298 0.18 -23.96 -48.72
N ALA A 299 0.03 -22.67 -48.44
CA ALA A 299 -0.56 -21.69 -49.35
C ALA A 299 0.43 -21.19 -50.42
N GLY A 300 1.66 -21.69 -50.45
CA GLY A 300 2.69 -21.29 -51.42
C GLY A 300 3.23 -19.87 -51.20
N VAL A 301 3.06 -19.30 -50.00
CA VAL A 301 3.55 -17.95 -49.69
C VAL A 301 5.00 -18.01 -49.20
N ARG A 302 5.88 -17.22 -49.83
CA ARG A 302 7.27 -17.04 -49.38
C ARG A 302 7.28 -16.51 -47.94
N THR A 303 7.84 -17.27 -47.01
CA THR A 303 7.70 -17.00 -45.58
C THR A 303 9.03 -16.99 -44.85
N VAL A 304 9.19 -16.02 -43.94
CA VAL A 304 10.31 -15.95 -43.00
C VAL A 304 9.77 -15.82 -41.57
N ARG A 305 10.46 -16.45 -40.62
CA ARG A 305 10.11 -16.37 -39.19
C ARG A 305 11.03 -15.38 -38.47
N ARG A 306 10.44 -14.54 -37.62
CA ARG A 306 11.17 -13.55 -36.81
C ARG A 306 12.31 -14.15 -36.00
N SER A 307 12.09 -15.32 -35.39
CA SER A 307 13.06 -16.05 -34.57
C SER A 307 14.26 -16.60 -35.35
N ARG A 308 14.14 -16.72 -36.69
CA ARG A 308 15.20 -17.26 -37.56
C ARG A 308 16.01 -16.18 -38.28
N LEU A 309 15.56 -14.93 -38.25
CA LEU A 309 16.26 -13.81 -38.85
C LEU A 309 17.58 -13.51 -38.13
N ARG A 310 18.66 -13.39 -38.90
CA ARG A 310 20.00 -13.05 -38.40
C ARG A 310 20.40 -11.61 -38.66
N GLY A 311 19.65 -10.88 -39.49
CA GLY A 311 19.81 -9.44 -39.66
C GLY A 311 20.30 -9.01 -41.04
N ASP A 312 20.61 -9.95 -41.93
CA ASP A 312 21.16 -9.69 -43.28
C ASP A 312 20.17 -10.08 -44.39
N GLU A 313 19.09 -10.78 -44.03
CA GLU A 313 18.16 -11.34 -45.01
C GLU A 313 17.27 -10.27 -45.66
N ALA A 314 16.89 -10.50 -46.92
CA ALA A 314 15.82 -9.82 -47.63
C ALA A 314 14.77 -10.86 -48.06
N LEU A 315 13.48 -10.48 -48.03
CA LEU A 315 12.37 -11.34 -48.42
C LEU A 315 11.92 -10.97 -49.83
N GLU A 316 11.79 -11.98 -50.70
CA GLU A 316 11.15 -11.84 -52.00
C GLU A 316 9.66 -11.55 -51.81
N LEU A 317 9.15 -10.53 -52.51
CA LEU A 317 7.76 -10.07 -52.40
C LEU A 317 6.97 -10.48 -53.66
N PRO A 318 5.65 -10.79 -53.53
CA PRO A 318 4.86 -10.73 -52.31
C PRO A 318 5.22 -11.87 -51.34
N GLY A 319 5.38 -11.53 -50.05
CA GLY A 319 5.86 -12.46 -49.02
C GLY A 319 5.30 -12.18 -47.64
N ALA A 320 5.55 -13.10 -46.70
CA ALA A 320 5.07 -13.03 -45.33
C ALA A 320 6.21 -13.15 -44.27
N LEU A 321 6.12 -12.31 -43.24
CA LEU A 321 6.90 -12.41 -42.00
C LEU A 321 6.00 -12.92 -40.88
N VAL A 322 6.35 -14.06 -40.28
CA VAL A 322 5.67 -14.55 -39.06
C VAL A 322 6.37 -13.97 -37.84
N LEU A 323 5.66 -13.17 -37.05
CA LEU A 323 6.12 -12.69 -35.74
C LEU A 323 5.89 -13.78 -34.68
N ASP A 324 6.90 -14.62 -34.49
CA ASP A 324 6.92 -15.74 -33.54
C ASP A 324 7.71 -15.44 -32.25
N SER A 325 7.67 -14.17 -31.83
CA SER A 325 8.26 -13.66 -30.59
C SER A 325 7.20 -12.92 -29.76
N ILE A 326 7.30 -12.98 -28.44
CA ILE A 326 6.36 -12.31 -27.53
C ILE A 326 6.89 -10.92 -27.17
N GLY A 327 6.00 -9.92 -27.16
CA GLY A 327 6.30 -8.59 -26.62
C GLY A 327 6.84 -7.58 -27.63
N GLU A 328 6.95 -7.95 -28.92
CA GLU A 328 7.45 -7.07 -29.99
C GLU A 328 6.32 -6.43 -30.81
N LEU A 329 5.07 -6.92 -30.72
CA LEU A 329 3.96 -6.51 -31.61
C LEU A 329 3.69 -5.00 -31.64
N SER A 330 3.61 -4.35 -30.48
CA SER A 330 3.28 -2.93 -30.37
C SER A 330 4.27 -2.03 -31.11
N SER A 331 5.53 -2.46 -31.17
CA SER A 331 6.62 -1.73 -31.80
C SER A 331 6.62 -1.82 -33.33
N VAL A 332 5.86 -2.77 -33.90
CA VAL A 332 5.76 -2.97 -35.36
C VAL A 332 4.68 -2.08 -35.97
N PHE A 333 3.64 -1.70 -35.22
CA PHE A 333 2.53 -0.88 -35.74
C PHE A 333 2.95 0.42 -36.43
N PRO A 334 3.96 1.20 -35.97
CA PRO A 334 4.38 2.40 -36.69
C PRO A 334 4.85 2.14 -38.14
N MET A 335 5.32 0.92 -38.43
CA MET A 335 5.95 0.54 -39.70
C MET A 335 4.99 -0.02 -40.75
N VAL A 336 3.69 -0.15 -40.44
CA VAL A 336 2.71 -0.79 -41.34
C VAL A 336 1.73 0.20 -41.93
N ASP A 337 1.09 -0.15 -43.03
CA ASP A 337 0.10 0.69 -43.73
C ASP A 337 -1.34 0.32 -43.33
N ALA A 338 -1.62 -0.98 -43.16
CA ALA A 338 -2.91 -1.48 -42.72
C ALA A 338 -2.76 -2.45 -41.55
N VAL A 339 -3.75 -2.45 -40.64
CA VAL A 339 -3.82 -3.36 -39.50
C VAL A 339 -5.13 -4.13 -39.55
N PHE A 340 -5.08 -5.45 -39.58
CA PHE A 340 -6.19 -6.30 -39.18
C PHE A 340 -5.95 -6.79 -37.74
N MET A 341 -6.91 -6.58 -36.85
CA MET A 341 -6.84 -7.09 -35.48
C MET A 341 -7.59 -8.41 -35.37
N GLY A 342 -6.87 -9.49 -35.12
CA GLY A 342 -7.43 -10.82 -34.91
C GLY A 342 -8.13 -10.97 -33.56
N GLY A 343 -8.77 -12.13 -33.36
CA GLY A 343 -9.71 -12.42 -32.29
C GLY A 343 -11.07 -11.75 -32.49
N THR A 344 -11.32 -11.16 -33.66
CA THR A 344 -12.48 -10.31 -33.97
C THR A 344 -13.40 -10.88 -35.04
N LEU A 345 -12.90 -11.77 -35.92
CA LEU A 345 -13.74 -12.56 -36.84
C LEU A 345 -14.26 -13.84 -36.18
N VAL A 346 -13.60 -14.26 -35.10
CA VAL A 346 -14.00 -15.41 -34.27
C VAL A 346 -14.65 -14.92 -32.99
N ARG A 347 -15.52 -15.73 -32.37
CA ARG A 347 -16.26 -15.37 -31.14
C ARG A 347 -15.39 -15.49 -29.88
N ARG A 348 -14.26 -14.79 -29.88
CA ARG A 348 -13.27 -14.70 -28.78
C ARG A 348 -13.39 -13.40 -27.98
N GLY A 349 -14.19 -12.44 -28.44
CA GLY A 349 -14.43 -11.18 -27.75
C GLY A 349 -13.48 -10.04 -28.14
N GLY A 350 -12.63 -10.22 -29.15
CA GLY A 350 -11.73 -9.18 -29.66
C GLY A 350 -10.46 -8.96 -28.85
N HIS A 351 -9.57 -8.15 -29.43
CA HIS A 351 -8.29 -7.73 -28.85
C HIS A 351 -8.17 -6.20 -28.79
N ASN A 352 -7.13 -5.71 -28.12
CA ASN A 352 -6.91 -4.29 -27.89
C ASN A 352 -6.52 -3.56 -29.19
N ILE A 353 -7.29 -2.56 -29.59
CA ILE A 353 -7.04 -1.74 -30.79
C ILE A 353 -6.29 -0.42 -30.50
N LEU A 354 -5.95 -0.15 -29.24
CA LEU A 354 -5.34 1.13 -28.84
C LEU A 354 -3.90 1.31 -29.33
N GLU A 355 -3.12 0.24 -29.35
CA GLU A 355 -1.73 0.28 -29.82
C GLU A 355 -1.62 0.75 -31.28
N PRO A 356 -2.34 0.14 -32.25
CA PRO A 356 -2.33 0.65 -33.62
C PRO A 356 -3.03 2.01 -33.77
N ALA A 357 -4.05 2.31 -32.96
CA ALA A 357 -4.69 3.62 -32.96
C ALA A 357 -3.72 4.75 -32.55
N PHE A 358 -2.90 4.55 -31.50
CA PHE A 358 -1.88 5.53 -31.11
C PHE A 358 -0.78 5.68 -32.17
N ALA A 359 -0.48 4.63 -32.92
CA ALA A 359 0.41 4.69 -34.07
C ALA A 359 -0.22 5.40 -35.29
N GLY A 360 -1.48 5.83 -35.22
CA GLY A 360 -2.19 6.50 -36.29
C GLY A 360 -2.49 5.60 -37.48
N LYS A 361 -2.64 4.28 -37.27
CA LYS A 361 -2.89 3.31 -38.33
C LYS A 361 -4.37 3.00 -38.48
N ALA A 362 -4.82 2.79 -39.71
CA ALA A 362 -6.17 2.33 -39.98
C ALA A 362 -6.33 0.88 -39.55
N VAL A 363 -7.31 0.63 -38.68
CA VAL A 363 -7.57 -0.69 -38.07
C VAL A 363 -8.83 -1.29 -38.66
N VAL A 364 -8.71 -2.52 -39.15
CA VAL A 364 -9.79 -3.39 -39.60
C VAL A 364 -10.07 -4.42 -38.50
N THR A 365 -11.33 -4.59 -38.13
CA THR A 365 -11.79 -5.59 -37.15
C THR A 365 -12.98 -6.37 -37.72
N GLY A 366 -13.17 -7.60 -37.26
CA GLY A 366 -14.45 -8.31 -37.38
C GLY A 366 -15.50 -7.84 -36.35
N PRO A 367 -16.66 -8.50 -36.30
CA PRO A 367 -17.79 -8.08 -35.46
C PRO A 367 -17.66 -8.46 -33.97
N SER A 368 -16.77 -9.40 -33.61
CA SER A 368 -16.63 -9.90 -32.24
C SER A 368 -15.69 -9.00 -31.41
N MET A 369 -16.27 -7.99 -30.75
CA MET A 369 -15.55 -7.06 -29.87
C MET A 369 -16.11 -7.02 -28.44
N GLU A 370 -16.74 -8.09 -27.95
CA GLU A 370 -17.46 -8.12 -26.67
C GLU A 370 -16.58 -7.75 -25.45
N ASN A 371 -15.28 -8.12 -25.46
CA ASN A 371 -14.34 -7.72 -24.41
C ASN A 371 -13.94 -6.24 -24.49
N PHE A 372 -14.32 -5.54 -25.55
CA PHE A 372 -14.00 -4.13 -25.82
C PHE A 372 -15.22 -3.36 -26.35
N ALA A 373 -16.45 -3.81 -26.05
CA ALA A 373 -17.67 -3.32 -26.70
C ALA A 373 -17.84 -1.79 -26.66
N GLU A 374 -17.60 -1.16 -25.51
CA GLU A 374 -17.68 0.29 -25.34
C GLU A 374 -16.62 1.03 -26.20
N MET A 375 -15.40 0.49 -26.26
CA MET A 375 -14.34 1.04 -27.12
C MET A 375 -14.66 0.83 -28.61
N ALA A 376 -15.13 -0.36 -28.99
CA ALA A 376 -15.49 -0.65 -30.37
C ALA A 376 -16.63 0.24 -30.87
N GLU A 377 -17.64 0.47 -30.02
CA GLU A 377 -18.76 1.37 -30.33
C GLU A 377 -18.30 2.81 -30.54
N GLU A 378 -17.48 3.33 -29.62
CA GLU A 378 -16.93 4.68 -29.72
C GLU A 378 -16.09 4.86 -30.99
N PHE A 379 -15.21 3.90 -31.30
CA PHE A 379 -14.37 3.96 -32.50
C PHE A 379 -15.19 3.82 -33.78
N ARG A 380 -16.20 2.96 -33.80
CA ARG A 380 -17.10 2.79 -34.95
C ARG A 380 -17.94 4.03 -35.20
N ALA A 381 -18.52 4.62 -34.16
CA ALA A 381 -19.31 5.85 -34.25
C ALA A 381 -18.47 7.05 -34.74
N ALA A 382 -17.18 7.08 -34.38
CA ALA A 382 -16.25 8.11 -34.84
C ALA A 382 -15.67 7.86 -36.25
N GLY A 383 -15.97 6.73 -36.89
CA GLY A 383 -15.31 6.33 -38.14
C GLY A 383 -13.80 6.11 -37.99
N ALA A 384 -13.37 5.71 -36.79
CA ALA A 384 -11.98 5.49 -36.39
C ALA A 384 -11.55 4.00 -36.49
N VAL A 385 -12.45 3.12 -36.93
CA VAL A 385 -12.18 1.70 -37.17
C VAL A 385 -13.05 1.22 -38.32
N ILE A 386 -12.56 0.26 -39.09
CA ILE A 386 -13.28 -0.37 -40.20
C ILE A 386 -13.75 -1.74 -39.69
N THR A 387 -15.06 -2.01 -39.77
CA THR A 387 -15.63 -3.29 -39.32
C THR A 387 -16.11 -4.11 -40.51
N VAL A 388 -15.59 -5.33 -40.66
CA VAL A 388 -16.03 -6.31 -41.65
C VAL A 388 -17.02 -7.30 -41.04
N GLY A 389 -18.03 -7.71 -41.81
CA GLY A 389 -19.05 -8.67 -41.37
C GLY A 389 -18.65 -10.14 -41.55
N SER A 390 -17.74 -10.42 -42.47
CA SER A 390 -17.34 -11.77 -42.87
C SER A 390 -15.87 -11.84 -43.31
N THR A 391 -15.33 -13.05 -43.43
CA THR A 391 -13.97 -13.28 -43.94
C THR A 391 -13.81 -12.80 -45.38
N GLY A 392 -14.85 -12.90 -46.21
CA GLY A 392 -14.82 -12.49 -47.62
C GLY A 392 -14.70 -10.98 -47.82
N GLU A 393 -15.11 -10.17 -46.84
CA GLU A 393 -14.97 -8.71 -46.88
C GLU A 393 -13.57 -8.23 -46.48
N LEU A 394 -12.74 -9.10 -45.89
CA LEU A 394 -11.43 -8.73 -45.34
C LEU A 394 -10.49 -8.19 -46.42
N ALA A 395 -10.40 -8.88 -47.57
CA ALA A 395 -9.53 -8.47 -48.68
C ALA A 395 -9.92 -7.09 -49.21
N GLY A 396 -11.21 -6.84 -49.43
CA GLY A 396 -11.71 -5.54 -49.91
C GLY A 396 -11.46 -4.41 -48.91
N ALA A 397 -11.70 -4.65 -47.62
CA ALA A 397 -11.49 -3.64 -46.58
C ALA A 397 -10.01 -3.27 -46.41
N VAL A 398 -9.12 -4.27 -46.36
CA VAL A 398 -7.67 -4.06 -46.29
C VAL A 398 -7.16 -3.44 -47.58
N GLY A 399 -7.59 -3.93 -48.75
CA GLY A 399 -7.22 -3.40 -50.06
C GLY A 399 -7.52 -1.90 -50.18
N ARG A 400 -8.72 -1.48 -49.77
CA ARG A 400 -9.09 -0.05 -49.73
C ARG A 400 -8.13 0.78 -48.89
N VAL A 401 -7.68 0.27 -47.73
CA VAL A 401 -6.72 0.96 -46.86
C VAL A 401 -5.33 1.02 -47.52
N LEU A 402 -4.92 -0.02 -48.23
CA LEU A 402 -3.61 -0.05 -48.88
C LEU A 402 -3.56 0.83 -50.15
N GLU A 403 -4.66 0.91 -50.89
CA GLU A 403 -4.79 1.64 -52.16
C GLU A 403 -5.12 3.14 -51.98
N ASP A 404 -5.96 3.50 -51.00
CA ASP A 404 -6.35 4.89 -50.73
C ASP A 404 -5.67 5.44 -49.47
N GLU A 405 -4.50 6.07 -49.68
CA GLU A 405 -3.70 6.65 -48.60
C GLU A 405 -4.41 7.77 -47.85
N ALA A 406 -5.28 8.53 -48.53
CA ALA A 406 -6.04 9.61 -47.90
C ALA A 406 -7.07 9.02 -46.94
N TYR A 407 -7.80 7.98 -47.36
CA TYR A 407 -8.74 7.25 -46.52
C TYR A 407 -8.04 6.57 -45.33
N ALA A 408 -6.92 5.91 -45.55
CA ALA A 408 -6.13 5.28 -44.50
C ALA A 408 -5.66 6.29 -43.44
N ARG A 409 -5.14 7.44 -43.90
CA ARG A 409 -4.70 8.53 -43.01
C ARG A 409 -5.87 9.14 -42.25
N GLU A 410 -7.02 9.35 -42.91
CA GLU A 410 -8.21 9.89 -42.26
C GLU A 410 -8.69 8.98 -41.11
N VAL A 411 -8.85 7.69 -41.38
CA VAL A 411 -9.28 6.71 -40.36
C VAL A 411 -8.25 6.61 -39.24
N GLY A 412 -6.96 6.52 -39.58
CA GLY A 412 -5.86 6.45 -38.61
C GLY A 412 -5.74 7.69 -37.73
N GLU A 413 -5.91 8.89 -38.29
CA GLU A 413 -5.92 10.14 -37.53
C GLU A 413 -7.14 10.25 -36.61
N LYS A 414 -8.33 9.83 -37.08
CA LYS A 414 -9.53 9.74 -36.22
C LYS A 414 -9.29 8.79 -35.05
N ALA A 415 -8.69 7.63 -35.30
CA ALA A 415 -8.33 6.66 -34.27
C ALA A 415 -7.35 7.24 -33.25
N ARG A 416 -6.29 7.90 -33.72
CA ARG A 416 -5.29 8.54 -32.87
C ARG A 416 -5.88 9.66 -32.02
N ARG A 417 -6.61 10.59 -32.64
CA ARG A 417 -7.25 11.72 -31.94
C ARG A 417 -8.25 11.22 -30.89
N LEU A 418 -9.05 10.21 -31.22
CA LEU A 418 -9.97 9.60 -30.28
C LEU A 418 -9.22 8.94 -29.10
N ALA A 419 -8.19 8.14 -29.38
CA ALA A 419 -7.38 7.51 -28.34
C ALA A 419 -6.66 8.52 -27.44
N GLU A 420 -6.10 9.60 -28.00
CA GLU A 420 -5.45 10.69 -27.27
C GLU A 420 -6.44 11.47 -26.41
N SER A 421 -7.65 11.75 -26.91
CA SER A 421 -8.70 12.46 -26.18
C SER A 421 -9.18 11.74 -24.91
N LYS A 422 -8.95 10.42 -24.82
CA LYS A 422 -9.36 9.56 -23.71
C LYS A 422 -8.23 9.30 -22.69
N ARG A 423 -7.05 9.89 -22.86
CA ARG A 423 -5.95 9.85 -21.88
C ARG A 423 -6.29 10.66 -20.63
N GLY A 424 -5.57 10.39 -19.54
CA GLY A 424 -5.69 11.09 -18.24
C GLY A 424 -6.49 10.33 -17.18
N ALA A 425 -7.00 9.14 -17.49
CA ALA A 425 -7.78 8.31 -16.56
C ALA A 425 -6.96 7.95 -15.31
N THR A 426 -5.69 7.60 -15.49
CA THR A 426 -4.76 7.21 -14.41
C THR A 426 -4.55 8.35 -13.43
N GLY A 427 -4.29 9.56 -13.93
CA GLY A 427 -4.10 10.74 -13.09
C GLY A 427 -5.36 11.13 -12.32
N LEU A 428 -6.55 11.02 -12.94
CA LEU A 428 -7.83 11.21 -12.26
C LEU A 428 -8.00 10.20 -11.12
N VAL A 429 -7.79 8.92 -11.40
CA VAL A 429 -7.92 7.84 -10.41
C VAL A 429 -6.91 8.01 -9.27
N ALA A 430 -5.66 8.37 -9.57
CA ALA A 430 -4.61 8.63 -8.59
C ALA A 430 -5.01 9.77 -7.65
N ARG A 431 -5.50 10.90 -8.18
CA ARG A 431 -6.00 12.02 -7.36
C ARG A 431 -7.11 11.61 -6.41
N VAL A 432 -8.12 10.88 -6.90
CA VAL A 432 -9.23 10.38 -6.06
C VAL A 432 -8.71 9.44 -4.96
N CYS A 433 -7.76 8.56 -5.29
CA CYS A 433 -7.15 7.66 -4.32
C CYS A 433 -6.35 8.42 -3.26
N VAL A 434 -5.62 9.47 -3.63
CA VAL A 434 -4.86 10.34 -2.71
C VAL A 434 -5.81 11.13 -1.80
N GLU A 435 -6.91 11.65 -2.33
CA GLU A 435 -7.95 12.33 -1.54
C GLU A 435 -8.55 11.38 -0.49
N LEU A 436 -8.99 10.20 -0.91
CA LEU A 436 -9.52 9.18 0.00
C LEU A 436 -8.48 8.73 1.04
N PHE A 437 -7.20 8.67 0.66
CA PHE A 437 -6.11 8.35 1.59
C PHE A 437 -5.92 9.42 2.67
N GLY A 438 -6.10 10.69 2.31
CA GLY A 438 -6.05 11.81 3.24
C GLY A 438 -7.26 11.88 4.18
N GLU A 439 -8.44 11.48 3.71
CA GLU A 439 -9.68 11.52 4.49
C GLU A 439 -9.89 10.27 5.37
N ALA A 440 -9.39 9.12 4.97
CA ALA A 440 -9.61 7.87 5.70
C ALA A 440 -8.85 7.85 7.04
N VAL A 441 -9.56 7.47 8.11
CA VAL A 441 -8.97 7.21 9.43
C VAL A 441 -9.21 5.75 9.81
N PRO A 442 -8.22 4.86 9.59
CA PRO A 442 -8.35 3.46 9.92
C PRO A 442 -8.65 3.26 11.41
N ARG A 443 -9.57 2.35 11.67
CA ARG A 443 -9.99 1.94 13.02
C ARG A 443 -9.93 0.43 13.14
N ARG A 444 -9.73 -0.04 14.36
CA ARG A 444 -9.82 -1.48 14.65
C ARG A 444 -11.29 -1.89 14.69
N ALA A 445 -11.71 -2.78 13.80
CA ALA A 445 -13.02 -3.39 13.90
C ALA A 445 -12.97 -4.59 14.87
N HIS A 446 -13.87 -4.58 15.86
CA HIS A 446 -14.06 -5.69 16.79
C HIS A 446 -15.11 -6.67 16.26
N GLY A 447 -14.91 -7.97 16.52
CA GLY A 447 -15.90 -8.99 16.15
C GLY A 447 -17.13 -8.91 17.06
N ALA A 448 -18.30 -9.33 16.58
CA ALA A 448 -19.53 -9.33 17.38
C ALA A 448 -19.35 -10.07 18.72
N TRP A 449 -18.77 -11.27 18.68
CA TRP A 449 -18.42 -12.06 19.87
C TRP A 449 -17.48 -11.32 20.83
N THR A 450 -16.45 -10.64 20.31
CA THR A 450 -15.49 -9.91 21.15
C THR A 450 -16.15 -8.70 21.82
N THR A 451 -16.99 -7.97 21.07
CA THR A 451 -17.75 -6.84 21.59
C THR A 451 -18.79 -7.27 22.62
N PHE A 452 -19.48 -8.38 22.40
CA PHE A 452 -20.47 -8.91 23.33
C PHE A 452 -19.84 -9.20 24.70
N TRP A 453 -18.72 -9.90 24.72
CA TRP A 453 -18.04 -10.28 25.97
C TRP A 453 -17.27 -9.12 26.63
N LEU A 454 -16.53 -8.31 25.87
CA LEU A 454 -15.66 -7.26 26.44
C LEU A 454 -16.31 -5.87 26.51
N GLY A 455 -17.44 -5.65 25.83
CA GLY A 455 -18.17 -4.38 25.80
C GLY A 455 -18.63 -3.91 27.17
N PRO A 456 -19.32 -4.75 27.97
CA PRO A 456 -19.74 -4.38 29.32
C PRO A 456 -18.56 -3.99 30.23
N TRP A 457 -17.45 -4.73 30.14
CA TRP A 457 -16.22 -4.41 30.89
C TRP A 457 -15.60 -3.09 30.46
N ALA A 458 -15.64 -2.76 29.16
CA ALA A 458 -15.16 -1.48 28.66
C ALA A 458 -16.03 -0.32 29.16
N ALA A 459 -17.35 -0.51 29.27
CA ALA A 459 -18.25 0.47 29.85
C ALA A 459 -17.99 0.67 31.36
N LEU A 460 -17.81 -0.42 32.11
CA LEU A 460 -17.46 -0.37 33.54
C LEU A 460 -16.12 0.35 33.76
N TRP A 461 -15.11 0.06 32.94
CA TRP A 461 -13.83 0.77 32.98
C TRP A 461 -14.02 2.28 32.76
N ALA A 462 -14.76 2.67 31.71
CA ALA A 462 -15.02 4.08 31.41
C ALA A 462 -15.74 4.80 32.56
N ALA A 463 -16.75 4.15 33.15
CA ALA A 463 -17.47 4.68 34.33
C ALA A 463 -16.53 4.85 35.53
N GLY A 464 -15.67 3.87 35.80
CA GLY A 464 -14.66 3.92 36.86
C GLY A 464 -13.65 5.05 36.66
N VAL A 465 -13.17 5.25 35.42
CA VAL A 465 -12.28 6.36 35.06
C VAL A 465 -12.98 7.70 35.27
N LYS A 466 -14.24 7.86 34.82
CA LYS A 466 -15.03 9.08 35.01
C LYS A 466 -15.22 9.42 36.49
N ARG A 467 -15.56 8.44 37.33
CA ARG A 467 -15.71 8.61 38.78
C ARG A 467 -14.39 8.97 39.45
N ARG A 468 -13.30 8.28 39.10
CA ARG A 468 -11.95 8.55 39.63
C ARG A 468 -11.45 9.95 39.24
N ARG A 469 -11.74 10.37 38.00
CA ARG A 469 -11.45 11.71 37.49
C ARG A 469 -12.16 12.78 38.33
N ALA A 470 -13.48 12.65 38.52
CA ALA A 470 -14.26 13.61 39.31
C ALA A 470 -13.69 13.76 40.74
N LYS A 471 -13.45 12.63 41.42
CA LYS A 471 -12.90 12.62 42.78
C LYS A 471 -11.51 13.26 42.87
N ARG A 472 -10.60 12.93 41.93
CA ARG A 472 -9.21 13.42 41.97
C ARG A 472 -9.09 14.88 41.53
N ARG A 473 -9.93 15.34 40.61
CA ARG A 473 -9.97 16.74 40.16
C ARG A 473 -10.41 17.68 41.27
N ALA A 474 -11.38 17.28 42.09
CA ALA A 474 -11.86 18.09 43.22
C ALA A 474 -10.76 18.39 44.25
N GLY A 475 -9.78 17.49 44.41
CA GLY A 475 -8.63 17.66 45.31
C GLY A 475 -7.32 18.01 44.60
N ALA A 476 -7.36 18.42 43.33
CA ALA A 476 -6.15 18.72 42.57
C ALA A 476 -5.52 20.03 43.04
N ARG A 477 -4.22 19.99 43.36
CA ARG A 477 -3.44 21.19 43.73
C ARG A 477 -2.34 21.43 42.70
N GLY A 478 -1.95 22.70 42.53
CA GLY A 478 -0.79 23.09 41.73
C GLY A 478 0.51 22.88 42.50
N LEU A 479 1.62 23.02 41.78
CA LEU A 479 2.95 23.25 42.36
C LEU A 479 3.27 24.75 42.27
N GLU A 480 4.32 25.18 42.97
CA GLU A 480 4.80 26.57 42.90
C GLU A 480 5.22 26.96 41.48
N LYS A 481 5.79 26.01 40.73
CA LYS A 481 6.22 26.20 39.34
C LYS A 481 5.22 25.57 38.36
N PRO A 482 5.05 26.15 37.15
CA PRO A 482 4.09 25.67 36.18
C PRO A 482 4.47 24.28 35.63
N VAL A 483 3.46 23.49 35.28
CA VAL A 483 3.63 22.09 34.85
C VAL A 483 3.09 21.89 33.43
N VAL A 484 3.93 21.39 32.54
CA VAL A 484 3.53 20.82 31.24
C VAL A 484 3.39 19.32 31.36
N SER A 485 2.31 18.76 30.83
CA SER A 485 2.11 17.32 30.74
C SER A 485 2.23 16.86 29.31
N VAL A 486 3.05 15.84 29.11
CA VAL A 486 3.12 15.07 27.87
C VAL A 486 2.47 13.72 28.13
N GLY A 487 1.44 13.38 27.36
CA GLY A 487 0.74 12.12 27.56
C GLY A 487 -0.14 11.75 26.37
N GLY A 488 -0.74 10.56 26.42
CA GLY A 488 -1.60 10.08 25.33
C GLY A 488 -2.93 9.53 25.85
N LEU A 489 -3.86 9.26 24.94
CA LEU A 489 -5.18 8.69 25.27
C LEU A 489 -5.14 7.18 25.51
N GLY A 490 -4.19 6.48 24.91
CA GLY A 490 -4.10 5.02 24.88
C GLY A 490 -3.02 4.41 25.77
N MET A 491 -3.15 3.12 26.02
CA MET A 491 -2.08 2.27 26.50
C MET A 491 -1.12 1.93 25.34
N GLY A 492 0.17 2.11 25.56
CA GLY A 492 1.23 1.80 24.59
C GLY A 492 2.27 2.92 24.45
N GLY A 493 3.32 2.63 23.67
CA GLY A 493 4.43 3.53 23.38
C GLY A 493 4.10 4.53 22.27
N ALA A 494 3.31 5.55 22.60
CA ALA A 494 3.00 6.67 21.69
C ALA A 494 4.16 7.67 21.52
N GLY A 495 5.37 7.39 22.03
CA GLY A 495 6.51 8.31 21.95
C GLY A 495 6.49 9.45 22.99
N LYS A 496 5.86 9.22 24.14
CA LYS A 496 5.74 10.20 25.24
C LYS A 496 7.09 10.67 25.78
N THR A 497 7.95 9.74 26.17
CA THR A 497 9.27 10.06 26.71
C THR A 497 10.15 10.81 25.71
N PRO A 498 10.29 10.41 24.42
CA PRO A 498 10.99 11.22 23.42
C PRO A 498 10.41 12.63 23.23
N MET A 499 9.07 12.78 23.25
CA MET A 499 8.45 14.10 23.15
C MET A 499 8.72 14.96 24.40
N ALA A 500 8.71 14.37 25.60
CA ALA A 500 9.05 15.08 26.83
C ALA A 500 10.50 15.57 26.81
N ILE A 501 11.44 14.73 26.35
CA ILE A 501 12.85 15.10 26.16
C ILE A 501 12.98 16.23 25.13
N TRP A 502 12.34 16.08 23.96
CA TRP A 502 12.36 17.10 22.91
C TRP A 502 11.84 18.45 23.42
N LEU A 503 10.67 18.45 24.05
CA LEU A 503 10.05 19.69 24.58
C LEU A 503 10.90 20.34 25.67
N ALA A 504 11.47 19.56 26.58
CA ALA A 504 12.39 20.09 27.59
C ALA A 504 13.65 20.70 26.95
N GLY A 505 14.18 20.09 25.89
CA GLY A 505 15.32 20.61 25.13
C GLY A 505 15.00 21.97 24.51
N GLU A 506 13.85 22.10 23.86
CA GLU A 506 13.40 23.37 23.26
C GLU A 506 13.15 24.46 24.32
N LEU A 507 12.54 24.10 25.47
CA LEU A 507 12.34 25.05 26.57
C LEU A 507 13.68 25.50 27.19
N LYS A 508 14.66 24.60 27.28
CA LYS A 508 16.02 24.92 27.71
C LYS A 508 16.73 25.84 26.72
N ALA A 509 16.61 25.58 25.43
CA ALA A 509 17.12 26.45 24.38
C ALA A 509 16.46 27.85 24.40
N ALA A 510 15.21 27.93 24.86
CA ALA A 510 14.49 29.18 25.10
C ALA A 510 14.83 29.86 26.45
N GLY A 511 15.87 29.39 27.16
CA GLY A 511 16.38 30.00 28.38
C GLY A 511 15.68 29.57 29.68
N MET A 512 14.78 28.58 29.65
CA MET A 512 14.14 28.06 30.86
C MET A 512 14.93 26.91 31.48
N ARG A 513 14.76 26.66 32.77
CA ARG A 513 15.33 25.49 33.48
C ARG A 513 14.25 24.42 33.68
N PRO A 514 14.19 23.40 32.80
CA PRO A 514 13.21 22.33 32.93
C PRO A 514 13.63 21.31 34.00
N ALA A 515 12.64 20.72 34.66
CA ALA A 515 12.80 19.51 35.47
C ALA A 515 11.77 18.45 35.05
N PHE A 516 12.10 17.17 35.20
CA PHE A 516 11.21 16.09 34.80
C PHE A 516 10.43 15.50 35.97
N LEU A 517 9.18 15.12 35.71
CA LEU A 517 8.36 14.32 36.62
C LEU A 517 7.91 13.03 35.93
N THR A 518 8.19 11.88 36.56
CA THR A 518 7.74 10.57 36.06
C THR A 518 7.23 9.68 37.18
N ARG A 519 6.51 8.61 36.79
CA ARG A 519 5.96 7.64 37.74
C ARG A 519 7.03 6.69 38.31
N GLY A 520 8.03 6.35 37.51
CA GLY A 520 8.95 5.23 37.77
C GLY A 520 8.27 3.87 37.63
N TYR A 521 7.68 3.59 36.46
CA TYR A 521 7.03 2.31 36.21
C TYR A 521 8.03 1.15 36.36
N ARG A 522 7.61 0.06 37.02
CA ARG A 522 8.44 -1.14 37.33
C ARG A 522 9.71 -0.90 38.16
N ARG A 523 9.83 0.24 38.85
CA ARG A 523 10.88 0.41 39.88
C ARG A 523 10.66 -0.58 41.04
N GLN A 524 11.76 -0.98 41.66
CA GLN A 524 11.79 -1.82 42.85
C GLN A 524 12.10 -1.03 44.13
N SER A 525 12.50 0.25 44.02
CA SER A 525 12.66 1.13 45.18
C SER A 525 11.35 1.27 45.96
N LEU A 526 11.46 1.11 47.29
CA LEU A 526 10.37 1.26 48.26
C LEU A 526 10.09 2.74 48.60
N GLU A 527 11.00 3.64 48.25
CA GLU A 527 10.84 5.07 48.52
C GLU A 527 9.62 5.62 47.78
N LYS A 528 8.86 6.50 48.46
CA LYS A 528 7.67 7.13 47.86
C LYS A 528 8.07 8.10 46.75
N VAL A 529 9.18 8.81 46.94
CA VAL A 529 9.72 9.82 46.03
C VAL A 529 11.23 9.62 45.96
N VAL A 530 11.77 9.64 44.74
CA VAL A 530 13.22 9.65 44.47
C VAL A 530 13.50 10.90 43.63
N VAL A 531 14.51 11.70 44.00
CA VAL A 531 14.98 12.84 43.20
C VAL A 531 16.40 12.52 42.75
N ILE A 532 16.69 12.76 41.48
CA ILE A 532 17.98 12.46 40.87
C ILE A 532 18.48 13.70 40.14
N GLU A 533 19.74 14.05 40.39
CA GLU A 533 20.42 15.18 39.76
C GLU A 533 20.55 15.00 38.25
N SER A 534 20.63 16.13 37.54
CA SER A 534 20.87 16.13 36.10
C SER A 534 22.24 15.51 35.79
N GLY A 535 22.29 14.55 34.86
CA GLY A 535 23.54 13.89 34.46
C GLY A 535 24.05 12.82 35.43
N ALA A 536 23.40 12.60 36.57
CA ALA A 536 23.75 11.52 37.47
C ALA A 536 23.36 10.15 36.88
N THR A 537 24.09 9.10 37.26
CA THR A 537 23.77 7.71 36.91
C THR A 537 23.02 7.05 38.05
N ALA A 538 21.90 6.38 37.75
CA ALA A 538 21.15 5.60 38.74
C ALA A 538 20.75 4.23 38.17
N ALA A 539 20.66 3.21 39.03
CA ALA A 539 20.27 1.87 38.60
C ALA A 539 18.80 1.81 38.14
N VAL A 540 18.53 0.98 37.13
CA VAL A 540 17.16 0.75 36.59
C VAL A 540 16.19 0.26 37.67
N THR A 541 16.69 -0.45 38.69
CA THR A 541 15.90 -0.90 39.85
C THR A 541 15.36 0.27 40.68
N VAL A 542 16.09 1.38 40.74
CA VAL A 542 15.71 2.59 41.48
C VAL A 542 14.78 3.47 40.63
N THR A 543 15.11 3.65 39.35
CA THR A 543 14.41 4.60 38.48
C THR A 543 13.19 4.01 37.76
N GLY A 544 13.22 2.72 37.43
CA GLY A 544 12.42 2.15 36.35
C GLY A 544 13.05 2.38 34.97
N ASP A 545 12.60 1.64 33.97
CA ASP A 545 13.14 1.63 32.60
C ASP A 545 12.81 2.90 31.81
N GLU A 546 11.60 3.44 31.94
CA GLU A 546 11.18 4.66 31.24
C GLU A 546 11.93 5.91 31.72
N ALA A 547 12.25 5.97 33.02
CA ALA A 547 12.92 7.11 33.65
C ALA A 547 14.39 7.27 33.21
N GLN A 548 15.02 6.20 32.74
CA GLN A 548 16.43 6.21 32.32
C GLN A 548 16.68 7.10 31.11
N LEU A 549 15.75 7.12 30.15
CA LEU A 549 15.87 7.98 28.98
C LEU A 549 15.81 9.46 29.36
N LEU A 550 14.96 9.83 30.33
CA LEU A 550 14.88 11.19 30.84
C LEU A 550 16.18 11.60 31.54
N LEU A 551 16.69 10.73 32.41
CA LEU A 551 17.93 10.98 33.16
C LEU A 551 19.13 11.23 32.23
N ARG A 552 19.28 10.37 31.21
CA ARG A 552 20.37 10.44 30.23
C ARG A 552 20.32 11.63 29.29
N SER A 553 19.15 12.25 29.14
CA SER A 553 19.05 13.46 28.34
C SER A 553 19.90 14.61 28.90
N GLY A 554 20.20 14.60 30.21
CA GLY A 554 20.98 15.64 30.87
C GLY A 554 20.32 17.03 30.82
N LEU A 555 19.03 17.10 30.51
CA LEU A 555 18.33 18.37 30.32
C LEU A 555 17.94 19.04 31.65
N GLY A 556 17.75 18.25 32.72
CA GLY A 556 17.43 18.75 34.06
C GLY A 556 17.22 17.63 35.09
N PRO A 557 17.00 17.98 36.37
CA PRO A 557 16.79 17.02 37.45
C PRO A 557 15.48 16.24 37.27
N LEU A 558 15.41 15.04 37.86
CA LEU A 558 14.32 14.08 37.68
C LEU A 558 13.66 13.68 39.01
N GLY A 559 12.35 13.95 39.11
CA GLY A 559 11.50 13.52 40.21
C GLY A 559 10.70 12.27 39.85
N ILE A 560 10.88 11.18 40.61
CA ILE A 560 10.25 9.88 40.37
C ILE A 560 9.29 9.54 41.51
N GLY A 561 7.99 9.44 41.23
CA GLY A 561 7.00 9.06 42.23
C GLY A 561 5.62 8.76 41.66
N ALA A 562 4.90 7.84 42.31
CA ALA A 562 3.51 7.54 41.93
C ALA A 562 2.60 8.77 42.06
N ASP A 563 2.83 9.58 43.11
CA ASP A 563 2.22 10.89 43.30
C ASP A 563 3.17 11.98 42.78
N ARG A 564 2.85 12.56 41.61
CA ARG A 564 3.74 13.53 40.94
C ARG A 564 3.81 14.86 41.68
N ARG A 565 2.81 15.19 42.51
CA ARG A 565 2.84 16.39 43.33
C ARG A 565 3.94 16.30 44.39
N LEU A 566 3.98 15.21 45.15
CA LEU A 566 5.02 14.99 46.16
C LEU A 566 6.42 14.94 45.54
N ALA A 567 6.55 14.31 44.37
CA ALA A 567 7.82 14.28 43.64
C ALA A 567 8.26 15.68 43.19
N GLY A 568 7.33 16.51 42.70
CA GLY A 568 7.61 17.90 42.36
C GLY A 568 8.00 18.75 43.55
N GLU A 569 7.30 18.64 44.69
CA GLU A 569 7.63 19.37 45.93
C GLU A 569 9.00 18.98 46.49
N ALA A 570 9.38 17.72 46.39
CA ALA A 570 10.72 17.29 46.78
C ALA A 570 11.79 17.85 45.85
N LEU A 571 11.53 17.85 44.54
CA LEU A 571 12.47 18.37 43.54
C LEU A 571 12.69 19.88 43.69
N LEU A 572 11.61 20.65 43.87
CA LEU A 572 11.68 22.12 44.00
C LEU A 572 12.42 22.60 45.26
N ARG A 573 12.52 21.78 46.32
CA ARG A 573 13.20 22.15 47.57
C ARG A 573 14.73 22.30 47.45
N GLY A 574 15.34 21.77 46.39
CA GLY A 574 16.80 21.76 46.23
C GLY A 574 17.28 22.20 44.85
N HIS A 575 16.39 22.65 43.96
CA HIS A 575 16.74 22.95 42.58
C HIS A 575 16.05 24.21 42.08
N GLU A 576 16.79 25.02 41.32
CA GLU A 576 16.21 26.16 40.62
C GLU A 576 15.54 25.69 39.32
N VAL A 577 14.22 25.71 39.32
CA VAL A 577 13.39 25.19 38.22
C VAL A 577 12.37 26.23 37.81
N ASP A 578 12.25 26.46 36.50
CA ASP A 578 11.27 27.38 35.93
C ASP A 578 10.02 26.64 35.42
N VAL A 579 10.16 25.36 35.05
CA VAL A 579 9.07 24.55 34.51
C VAL A 579 9.26 23.06 34.81
N LEU A 580 8.16 22.36 35.15
CA LEU A 580 8.15 20.90 35.28
C LEU A 580 7.52 20.24 34.05
N VAL A 581 8.24 19.31 33.43
CA VAL A 581 7.77 18.48 32.31
C VAL A 581 7.39 17.09 32.83
N MET A 582 6.10 16.79 32.82
CA MET A 582 5.55 15.53 33.33
C MET A 582 5.35 14.50 32.21
N ASP A 583 6.11 13.40 32.26
CA ASP A 583 5.99 12.25 31.36
C ASP A 583 4.82 11.33 31.78
N ASP A 584 4.10 10.81 30.77
CA ASP A 584 2.83 10.07 30.90
C ASP A 584 1.83 10.72 31.89
N GLY A 585 1.68 12.04 31.76
CA GLY A 585 1.00 12.90 32.72
C GLY A 585 -0.51 13.06 32.54
N PHE A 586 -1.05 12.74 31.36
CA PHE A 586 -2.41 13.16 30.97
C PHE A 586 -3.54 12.63 31.87
N GLN A 587 -3.41 11.39 32.35
CA GLN A 587 -4.35 10.78 33.31
C GLN A 587 -4.03 11.10 34.78
N HIS A 588 -3.01 11.92 35.07
CA HIS A 588 -2.62 12.26 36.42
C HIS A 588 -3.42 13.44 36.98
N TRP A 589 -4.65 13.16 37.40
CA TRP A 589 -5.64 14.15 37.84
C TRP A 589 -5.34 14.91 39.14
N ARG A 590 -4.39 14.44 39.95
CA ARG A 590 -4.12 15.02 41.28
C ARG A 590 -3.27 16.29 41.24
N LEU A 591 -2.54 16.49 40.14
CA LEU A 591 -1.69 17.64 39.92
C LEU A 591 -2.36 18.55 38.89
N ARG A 592 -2.58 19.81 39.25
CA ARG A 592 -3.01 20.85 38.30
C ARG A 592 -1.86 21.15 37.34
N ARG A 593 -2.20 21.39 36.07
CA ARG A 593 -1.23 21.59 34.99
C ARG A 593 -1.58 22.85 34.23
N SER A 594 -0.56 23.52 33.71
CA SER A 594 -0.70 24.75 32.92
C SER A 594 -0.91 24.42 31.44
N CYS A 595 -0.35 23.30 30.96
CA CYS A 595 -0.45 22.86 29.57
C CYS A 595 -0.50 21.33 29.47
N ASP A 596 -1.43 20.79 28.67
CA ASP A 596 -1.51 19.39 28.26
C ASP A 596 -1.18 19.25 26.76
N VAL A 597 -0.05 18.62 26.46
CA VAL A 597 0.37 18.19 25.12
C VAL A 597 -0.03 16.72 24.95
N VAL A 598 -1.00 16.45 24.08
CA VAL A 598 -1.59 15.12 23.90
C VAL A 598 -1.08 14.45 22.64
N LEU A 599 -0.54 13.25 22.78
CA LEU A 599 0.05 12.48 21.70
C LEU A 599 -0.93 11.45 21.12
N LEU A 600 -0.98 11.39 19.80
CA LEU A 600 -1.67 10.36 19.02
C LEU A 600 -0.67 9.61 18.15
N ASP A 601 -0.77 8.28 18.09
CA ASP A 601 0.12 7.45 17.25
C ASP A 601 -0.46 7.33 15.84
N ALA A 602 0.23 7.79 14.79
CA ALA A 602 -0.28 7.73 13.42
C ALA A 602 -0.59 6.29 12.94
N LEU A 603 0.04 5.28 13.54
CA LEU A 603 -0.20 3.86 13.22
C LEU A 603 -1.49 3.30 13.85
N ASP A 604 -1.98 3.92 14.92
CA ASP A 604 -3.20 3.53 15.63
C ASP A 604 -3.78 4.74 16.39
N PRO A 605 -4.26 5.79 15.68
CA PRO A 605 -4.63 7.06 16.31
C PRO A 605 -5.77 6.88 17.31
N LEU A 606 -6.59 5.84 17.11
CA LEU A 606 -7.72 5.50 17.95
C LEU A 606 -7.37 4.51 19.06
N SER A 607 -6.11 4.10 19.21
CA SER A 607 -5.67 3.16 20.24
C SER A 607 -6.55 1.91 20.33
N GLY A 608 -6.83 1.28 19.19
CA GLY A 608 -7.70 0.11 19.10
C GLY A 608 -9.20 0.40 19.10
N GLY A 609 -9.62 1.66 18.98
CA GLY A 609 -10.98 2.08 18.65
C GLY A 609 -12.02 1.95 19.77
N ALA A 610 -11.62 1.57 20.98
CA ALA A 610 -12.51 1.41 22.13
C ALA A 610 -11.75 1.54 23.46
N GLY A 611 -12.50 1.77 24.55
CA GLY A 611 -12.02 1.70 25.93
C GLY A 611 -11.47 0.32 26.29
N PHE A 612 -10.49 0.29 27.19
CA PHE A 612 -9.99 -0.96 27.77
C PHE A 612 -11.11 -1.72 28.51
N PRO A 613 -11.22 -3.07 28.41
CA PRO A 613 -10.32 -4.00 27.72
C PRO A 613 -10.67 -4.30 26.26
N LEU A 614 -11.78 -3.75 25.72
CA LEU A 614 -12.17 -3.99 24.32
C LEU A 614 -11.15 -3.39 23.34
N GLY A 615 -10.66 -2.19 23.64
CA GLY A 615 -9.52 -1.57 22.95
C GLY A 615 -8.41 -1.21 23.95
N ARG A 616 -7.58 -0.23 23.59
CA ARG A 616 -6.46 0.23 24.44
C ARG A 616 -6.63 1.66 24.92
N GLN A 617 -7.77 2.29 24.69
CA GLN A 617 -8.01 3.64 25.20
C GLN A 617 -8.09 3.62 26.74
N ARG A 618 -7.27 4.45 27.40
CA ARG A 618 -7.36 4.74 28.84
C ARG A 618 -8.54 5.67 29.11
N GLU A 619 -8.74 6.63 28.21
CA GLU A 619 -9.87 7.57 28.12
C GLU A 619 -10.33 7.68 26.66
N GLY A 620 -11.60 8.01 26.44
CA GLY A 620 -12.13 8.21 25.09
C GLY A 620 -11.64 9.52 24.45
N LEU A 621 -12.03 9.74 23.19
CA LEU A 621 -11.62 10.91 22.41
C LEU A 621 -12.14 12.24 22.99
N GLU A 622 -13.22 12.21 23.77
CA GLU A 622 -13.74 13.37 24.48
C GLU A 622 -12.72 13.98 25.46
N ALA A 623 -11.71 13.21 25.87
CA ALA A 623 -10.63 13.71 26.70
C ALA A 623 -9.76 14.74 25.97
N LEU A 624 -9.73 14.75 24.63
CA LEU A 624 -8.98 15.73 23.82
C LEU A 624 -9.41 17.18 24.09
N GLY A 625 -10.63 17.42 24.57
CA GLY A 625 -11.09 18.76 24.93
C GLY A 625 -10.27 19.43 26.04
N ARG A 626 -9.35 18.69 26.69
CA ARG A 626 -8.39 19.22 27.67
C ARG A 626 -7.03 19.58 27.07
N ALA A 627 -6.74 19.12 25.87
CA ALA A 627 -5.46 19.36 25.22
C ALA A 627 -5.32 20.86 24.91
N GLN A 628 -4.12 21.40 25.10
CA GLN A 628 -3.73 22.70 24.54
C GLN A 628 -2.99 22.52 23.21
N ALA A 629 -2.34 21.36 23.01
CA ALA A 629 -1.75 20.96 21.75
C ALA A 629 -1.98 19.45 21.53
N VAL A 630 -2.19 19.04 20.28
CA VAL A 630 -2.22 17.63 19.90
C VAL A 630 -1.04 17.36 18.98
N VAL A 631 -0.23 16.34 19.27
CA VAL A 631 0.88 15.95 18.39
C VAL A 631 0.66 14.53 17.86
N VAL A 632 0.60 14.41 16.54
CA VAL A 632 0.53 13.15 15.82
C VAL A 632 1.95 12.63 15.60
N MET A 633 2.25 11.48 16.17
CA MET A 633 3.57 10.87 16.20
C MET A 633 3.73 9.89 15.04
N ARG A 634 4.96 9.74 14.52
CA ARG A 634 5.35 8.81 13.42
C ARG A 634 4.79 9.17 12.04
N GLY A 635 4.74 10.46 11.73
CA GLY A 635 4.41 10.97 10.40
C GLY A 635 4.57 12.49 10.35
N MET A 636 5.02 13.00 9.20
CA MET A 636 5.14 14.44 8.93
C MET A 636 4.07 14.94 7.96
N ARG A 637 3.46 14.03 7.19
CA ARG A 637 2.37 14.39 6.29
C ARG A 637 1.11 14.75 7.08
N ARG A 638 0.53 15.90 6.76
CA ARG A 638 -0.79 16.30 7.26
C ARG A 638 -1.85 15.25 6.94
N TRP A 639 -2.79 15.08 7.87
CA TRP A 639 -3.81 14.04 7.80
C TRP A 639 -5.20 14.67 8.00
N PRO A 640 -5.81 15.21 6.92
CA PRO A 640 -7.08 15.94 6.99
C PRO A 640 -8.21 15.18 7.70
N GLY A 641 -8.38 13.89 7.41
CA GLY A 641 -9.39 13.06 8.07
C GLY A 641 -9.21 12.93 9.58
N LEU A 642 -7.97 12.82 10.05
CA LEU A 642 -7.67 12.77 11.48
C LEU A 642 -7.82 14.15 12.13
N GLU A 643 -7.37 15.21 11.48
CA GLU A 643 -7.56 16.58 11.95
C GLU A 643 -9.06 16.91 12.12
N LYS A 644 -9.89 16.60 11.11
CA LYS A 644 -11.36 16.74 11.19
C LYS A 644 -11.95 15.95 12.36
N MET A 645 -11.39 14.77 12.67
CA MET A 645 -11.83 13.97 13.82
C MET A 645 -11.42 14.61 15.16
N ILE A 646 -10.20 15.11 15.27
CA ILE A 646 -9.69 15.81 16.45
C ILE A 646 -10.50 17.10 16.70
N ALA A 647 -10.79 17.85 15.64
CA ALA A 647 -11.54 19.11 15.68
C ALA A 647 -12.95 18.98 16.26
N ARG A 648 -13.56 17.78 16.20
CA ARG A 648 -14.86 17.50 16.86
C ARG A 648 -14.78 17.48 18.39
N HIS A 649 -13.58 17.40 18.94
CA HIS A 649 -13.36 17.25 20.39
C HIS A 649 -12.51 18.37 21.00
N THR A 650 -11.71 19.09 20.21
CA THR A 650 -10.86 20.18 20.69
C THR A 650 -10.53 21.19 19.58
N SER A 651 -10.34 22.44 19.96
CA SER A 651 -9.79 23.50 19.09
C SER A 651 -8.28 23.61 19.15
N ALA A 652 -7.61 22.73 19.90
CA ALA A 652 -6.16 22.72 20.02
C ALA A 652 -5.48 22.52 18.64
N PRO A 653 -4.41 23.27 18.34
CA PRO A 653 -3.63 23.06 17.12
C PRO A 653 -3.04 21.65 17.09
N VAL A 654 -3.01 21.08 15.89
CA VAL A 654 -2.45 19.77 15.60
C VAL A 654 -1.06 19.94 15.01
N PHE A 655 -0.09 19.23 15.57
CA PHE A 655 1.28 19.12 15.10
C PHE A 655 1.57 17.68 14.68
N TYR A 656 2.62 17.48 13.91
CA TYR A 656 3.10 16.24 13.34
C TYR A 656 4.55 16.05 13.73
N SER A 657 4.96 14.80 13.93
CA SER A 657 6.34 14.50 14.30
C SER A 657 6.77 13.14 13.79
N ARG A 658 8.07 13.01 13.54
CA ARG A 658 8.69 11.73 13.20
C ARG A 658 9.93 11.48 14.06
N PHE A 659 10.23 10.19 14.24
CA PHE A 659 11.51 9.79 14.80
C PHE A 659 12.59 9.93 13.73
N VAL A 660 13.70 10.55 14.09
CA VAL A 660 14.87 10.69 13.22
C VAL A 660 16.04 9.95 13.83
N PRO A 661 16.72 9.06 13.10
CA PRO A 661 18.03 8.54 13.51
C PRO A 661 19.01 9.68 13.76
N ARG A 662 19.73 9.66 14.88
CA ARG A 662 20.69 10.72 15.24
C ARG A 662 22.14 10.26 15.17
N VAL A 663 22.46 9.21 15.92
CA VAL A 663 23.84 8.73 16.07
C VAL A 663 23.81 7.26 16.47
N TRP A 664 24.81 6.51 16.01
CA TRP A 664 25.10 5.17 16.50
C TRP A 664 26.04 5.25 17.68
N ARG A 665 25.73 4.53 18.75
CA ARG A 665 26.55 4.49 19.96
C ARG A 665 26.99 3.06 20.25
N ARG A 666 28.27 2.89 20.55
CA ARG A 666 28.86 1.59 20.90
C ARG A 666 28.80 1.33 22.40
N LEU A 667 28.47 0.09 22.74
CA LEU A 667 28.38 -0.38 24.13
C LEU A 667 29.74 -0.50 24.80
N GLY A 668 29.95 0.29 25.87
CA GLY A 668 31.04 0.09 26.85
C GLY A 668 30.56 -0.53 28.15
N GLY A 669 29.38 -0.14 28.59
CA GLY A 669 28.67 -0.57 29.80
C GLY A 669 27.17 -0.29 29.62
N VAL A 670 26.32 -0.53 30.62
CA VAL A 670 24.86 -0.27 30.48
C VAL A 670 24.61 1.21 30.22
N GLY A 671 24.45 1.49 28.93
CA GLY A 671 24.38 2.80 28.31
C GLY A 671 25.53 3.75 28.64
N GLU A 672 26.73 3.22 28.82
CA GLU A 672 27.95 3.98 28.60
C GLU A 672 28.34 3.85 27.13
N CYS A 673 28.70 4.97 26.52
CA CYS A 673 29.09 5.06 25.13
C CYS A 673 30.61 5.21 25.02
N VAL A 674 31.28 4.28 24.33
CA VAL A 674 32.75 4.34 24.11
C VAL A 674 33.10 4.94 22.77
N GLU A 675 32.16 4.90 21.83
CA GLU A 675 32.37 5.32 20.45
C GLU A 675 31.04 5.78 19.85
N GLU A 676 31.06 6.91 19.16
CA GLU A 676 29.92 7.45 18.41
C GLU A 676 30.22 7.40 16.92
N ARG A 677 29.20 7.09 16.11
CA ARG A 677 29.28 7.15 14.64
C ARG A 677 28.07 7.85 14.06
N ALA A 678 28.30 8.65 13.03
CA ALA A 678 27.22 9.24 12.26
C ALA A 678 26.33 8.15 11.65
N VAL A 679 25.05 8.45 11.44
CA VAL A 679 24.05 7.47 11.00
C VAL A 679 24.43 6.79 9.68
N GLY A 680 25.05 7.54 8.75
CA GLY A 680 25.51 7.03 7.45
C GLY A 680 26.84 6.27 7.49
N GLU A 681 27.54 6.30 8.62
CA GLU A 681 28.92 5.79 8.76
C GLU A 681 28.97 4.57 9.67
N MET A 682 27.92 3.74 9.64
CA MET A 682 27.88 2.58 10.53
C MET A 682 29.08 1.65 10.33
N GLY A 683 29.62 1.59 9.10
CA GLY A 683 30.85 0.84 8.78
C GLY A 683 30.72 -0.68 8.90
N ALA A 684 29.53 -1.20 9.21
CA ALA A 684 29.22 -2.62 9.28
C ALA A 684 28.63 -3.09 7.93
N ALA A 685 29.33 -3.99 7.26
CA ALA A 685 28.92 -4.61 6.01
C ALA A 685 27.87 -5.71 6.23
N ARG A 686 27.91 -6.43 7.36
CA ARG A 686 27.05 -7.60 7.63
C ARG A 686 26.46 -7.63 9.04
N PRO A 687 25.77 -6.57 9.49
CA PRO A 687 25.26 -6.54 10.85
C PRO A 687 24.12 -7.54 11.07
N VAL A 688 23.94 -7.96 12.31
CA VAL A 688 22.70 -8.59 12.79
C VAL A 688 21.97 -7.63 13.72
N ALA A 689 20.68 -7.82 13.97
CA ALA A 689 19.92 -6.89 14.80
C ALA A 689 18.94 -7.58 15.76
N PHE A 690 18.69 -6.98 16.92
CA PHE A 690 17.73 -7.46 17.88
C PHE A 690 16.99 -6.30 18.57
N CYS A 691 15.72 -6.53 18.92
CA CYS A 691 14.97 -5.56 19.73
C CYS A 691 13.79 -6.19 20.50
N GLY A 692 13.46 -5.57 21.63
CA GLY A 692 12.33 -5.87 22.52
C GLY A 692 11.32 -4.72 22.53
N LEU A 693 10.87 -4.31 21.34
CA LEU A 693 9.87 -3.26 21.15
C LEU A 693 8.46 -3.83 21.01
N GLY A 694 7.45 -3.08 21.44
CA GLY A 694 6.04 -3.39 21.16
C GLY A 694 5.70 -3.44 19.65
N ASN A 695 6.49 -2.78 18.80
CA ASN A 695 6.43 -2.92 17.33
C ASN A 695 7.85 -3.02 16.72
N PRO A 696 8.44 -4.23 16.66
CA PRO A 696 9.78 -4.45 16.10
C PRO A 696 9.93 -4.00 14.65
N ALA A 697 8.84 -3.98 13.87
CA ALA A 697 8.87 -3.62 12.46
C ALA A 697 9.29 -2.16 12.21
N SER A 698 9.04 -1.27 13.18
CA SER A 698 9.51 0.12 13.11
C SER A 698 11.03 0.21 13.11
N PHE A 699 11.71 -0.60 13.94
CA PHE A 699 13.17 -0.64 13.96
C PHE A 699 13.72 -1.23 12.65
N TRP A 700 13.13 -2.32 12.15
CA TRP A 700 13.54 -2.89 10.85
C TRP A 700 13.36 -1.92 9.68
N SER A 701 12.28 -1.15 9.68
CA SER A 701 12.05 -0.12 8.66
C SER A 701 13.06 1.02 8.77
N THR A 702 13.49 1.36 9.99
CA THR A 702 14.53 2.36 10.22
C THR A 702 15.86 1.88 9.66
N LEU A 703 16.29 0.65 9.97
CA LEU A 703 17.52 0.07 9.42
C LEU A 703 17.49 0.01 7.88
N ALA A 704 16.35 -0.40 7.30
CA ALA A 704 16.19 -0.42 5.85
C ALA A 704 16.27 0.99 5.22
N GLY A 705 15.69 2.01 5.88
CA GLY A 705 15.79 3.41 5.45
C GLY A 705 17.24 3.93 5.47
N LEU A 706 18.04 3.45 6.41
CA LEU A 706 19.49 3.70 6.49
C LEU A 706 20.32 2.83 5.54
N GLN A 707 19.68 2.07 4.63
CA GLN A 707 20.33 1.13 3.72
C GLN A 707 21.12 0.02 4.44
N ILE A 708 20.81 -0.25 5.71
CA ILE A 708 21.46 -1.31 6.50
C ILE A 708 20.77 -2.64 6.25
N ARG A 709 21.46 -3.56 5.58
CA ARG A 709 20.99 -4.94 5.34
C ARG A 709 21.46 -5.87 6.44
N THR A 710 20.53 -6.28 7.30
CA THR A 710 20.84 -7.20 8.41
C THR A 710 20.85 -8.66 7.96
N VAL A 711 21.87 -9.44 8.35
CA VAL A 711 21.97 -10.88 8.09
C VAL A 711 20.89 -11.66 8.84
N ARG A 712 20.59 -11.27 10.07
CA ARG A 712 19.56 -11.89 10.92
C ARG A 712 18.91 -10.86 11.85
N ARG A 713 17.66 -11.13 12.22
CA ARG A 713 16.86 -10.30 13.12
C ARG A 713 16.27 -11.16 14.24
N TRP A 714 16.51 -10.80 15.50
CA TRP A 714 15.84 -11.42 16.65
C TRP A 714 14.80 -10.46 17.24
N ARG A 715 13.68 -11.02 17.69
CA ARG A 715 12.55 -10.27 18.24
C ARG A 715 12.25 -10.77 19.64
N PHE A 716 12.16 -9.84 20.58
CA PHE A 716 11.81 -10.09 21.96
C PHE A 716 10.49 -9.40 22.32
N GLY A 717 9.89 -9.78 23.44
CA GLY A 717 8.69 -9.11 23.96
C GLY A 717 8.97 -7.65 24.34
N ASP A 718 7.93 -6.82 24.43
CA ASP A 718 8.11 -5.43 24.87
C ASP A 718 8.62 -5.38 26.32
N HIS A 719 9.60 -4.51 26.58
CA HIS A 719 10.28 -4.41 27.87
C HIS A 719 10.98 -5.72 28.31
N HIS A 720 11.51 -6.47 27.34
CA HIS A 720 12.27 -7.69 27.62
C HIS A 720 13.55 -7.38 28.41
N LYS A 721 13.77 -8.11 29.50
CA LYS A 721 15.02 -8.09 30.28
C LYS A 721 15.94 -9.19 29.76
N TYR A 722 17.05 -8.80 29.14
CA TYR A 722 17.97 -9.74 28.49
C TYR A 722 18.79 -10.48 29.54
N ARG A 723 18.79 -11.81 29.53
CA ARG A 723 19.63 -12.61 30.44
C ARG A 723 21.07 -12.71 29.91
N PRO A 724 22.07 -12.84 30.79
CA PRO A 724 23.46 -13.03 30.38
C PRO A 724 23.69 -14.15 29.35
N MET A 725 23.06 -15.31 29.58
CA MET A 725 23.15 -16.46 28.67
C MET A 725 22.50 -16.18 27.30
N GLU A 726 21.43 -15.39 27.26
CA GLU A 726 20.76 -15.02 26.00
C GLU A 726 21.67 -14.12 25.16
N LEU A 727 22.36 -13.16 25.78
CA LEU A 727 23.31 -12.29 25.08
C LEU A 727 24.52 -13.05 24.56
N ARG A 728 25.12 -13.95 25.37
CA ARG A 728 26.20 -14.83 24.90
C ARG A 728 25.76 -15.65 23.69
N ARG A 729 24.55 -16.20 23.73
CA ARG A 729 23.98 -16.95 22.60
C ARG A 729 23.77 -16.09 21.36
N LEU A 730 23.28 -14.86 21.51
CA LEU A 730 23.13 -13.93 20.40
C LEU A 730 24.48 -13.58 19.77
N ALA A 731 25.49 -13.27 20.58
CA ALA A 731 26.85 -12.97 20.13
C ALA A 731 27.47 -14.16 19.39
N ALA A 732 27.40 -15.37 19.96
CA ALA A 732 27.90 -16.59 19.33
C ALA A 732 27.19 -16.89 17.99
N GLN A 733 25.86 -16.72 17.93
CA GLN A 733 25.11 -16.90 16.68
C GLN A 733 25.45 -15.83 15.65
N ALA A 734 25.65 -14.58 16.06
CA ALA A 734 26.05 -13.50 15.18
C ALA A 734 27.41 -13.80 14.52
N LYS A 735 28.39 -14.23 15.32
CA LYS A 735 29.72 -14.64 14.86
C LYS A 735 29.64 -15.83 13.90
N ALA A 736 28.84 -16.86 14.24
CA ALA A 736 28.63 -18.01 13.36
C ALA A 736 28.00 -17.65 12.00
N LEU A 737 27.29 -16.52 11.90
CA LEU A 737 26.72 -15.99 10.66
C LEU A 737 27.67 -15.06 9.90
N GLY A 738 28.90 -14.87 10.40
CA GLY A 738 29.89 -13.95 9.86
C GLY A 738 29.45 -12.49 9.99
N ALA A 739 28.78 -12.14 11.10
CA ALA A 739 28.38 -10.76 11.37
C ALA A 739 29.52 -9.96 11.99
N ASP A 740 29.59 -8.68 11.65
CA ASP A 740 30.60 -7.71 12.11
C ASP A 740 30.09 -6.77 13.22
N ALA A 741 28.78 -6.69 13.42
CA ALA A 741 28.16 -5.91 14.48
C ALA A 741 26.78 -6.45 14.88
N MET A 742 26.39 -6.18 16.14
CA MET A 742 25.03 -6.39 16.64
C MET A 742 24.32 -5.05 16.86
N LEU A 743 23.15 -4.87 16.24
CA LEU A 743 22.39 -3.62 16.29
C LEU A 743 21.16 -3.74 17.19
N THR A 744 20.93 -2.74 18.03
CA THR A 744 19.74 -2.68 18.89
C THR A 744 19.20 -1.25 19.07
N THR A 745 18.21 -1.08 19.94
CA THR A 745 17.55 0.20 20.18
C THR A 745 18.02 0.83 21.49
N ALA A 746 17.98 2.16 21.60
CA ALA A 746 18.29 2.84 22.86
C ALA A 746 17.44 2.35 24.05
N LYS A 747 16.19 1.94 23.81
CA LYS A 747 15.31 1.36 24.84
C LYS A 747 15.79 -0.03 25.30
N ASP A 748 16.30 -0.83 24.38
CA ASP A 748 16.78 -2.18 24.69
C ASP A 748 18.07 -2.17 25.50
N VAL A 749 18.98 -1.23 25.21
CA VAL A 749 20.23 -1.05 25.98
C VAL A 749 19.97 -0.84 27.46
N MET A 750 18.88 -0.17 27.82
CA MET A 750 18.50 0.04 29.21
C MET A 750 18.09 -1.25 29.94
N ASN A 751 17.78 -2.32 29.21
CA ASN A 751 17.39 -3.61 29.76
C ASN A 751 18.48 -4.68 29.62
N LEU A 752 19.68 -4.30 29.17
CA LEU A 752 20.85 -5.16 29.15
C LEU A 752 21.43 -5.29 30.57
N PRO A 753 22.02 -6.45 30.93
CA PRO A 753 22.74 -6.61 32.19
C PRO A 753 24.02 -5.74 32.21
N PRO A 754 24.51 -5.32 33.39
CA PRO A 754 25.73 -4.49 33.54
C PRO A 754 26.94 -5.02 32.75
N GLU A 755 27.12 -6.33 32.76
CA GLU A 755 28.18 -7.10 32.11
C GLU A 755 27.98 -7.30 30.59
N ALA A 756 26.95 -6.71 29.97
CA ALA A 756 26.59 -6.95 28.56
C ALA A 756 27.73 -6.69 27.56
N ALA A 757 28.54 -5.65 27.78
CA ALA A 757 29.69 -5.35 26.93
C ALA A 757 30.73 -6.48 26.97
N ALA A 758 31.03 -7.00 28.17
CA ALA A 758 31.93 -8.13 28.35
C ALA A 758 31.36 -9.43 27.78
N LEU A 759 30.06 -9.68 27.97
CA LEU A 759 29.37 -10.87 27.42
C LEU A 759 29.36 -10.91 25.89
N CYS A 760 29.45 -9.74 25.24
CA CYS A 760 29.49 -9.60 23.79
C CYS A 760 30.86 -9.16 23.27
N ALA A 761 31.95 -9.33 24.04
CA ALA A 761 33.27 -8.79 23.69
C ALA A 761 33.78 -9.20 22.30
N GLU A 762 33.37 -10.37 21.81
CA GLU A 762 33.75 -10.86 20.48
C GLU A 762 33.06 -10.15 19.31
N ILE A 763 31.98 -9.38 19.55
CA ILE A 763 31.24 -8.66 18.50
C ILE A 763 30.68 -7.33 19.02
N PRO A 764 31.00 -6.19 18.40
CA PRO A 764 30.57 -4.90 18.91
C PRO A 764 29.05 -4.75 18.87
N VAL A 765 28.49 -4.31 19.99
CA VAL A 765 27.06 -4.00 20.12
C VAL A 765 26.87 -2.49 19.96
N TRP A 766 26.01 -2.12 19.03
CA TRP A 766 25.64 -0.74 18.74
C TRP A 766 24.16 -0.51 18.96
N TRP A 767 23.77 0.65 19.48
CA TRP A 767 22.38 1.09 19.46
C TRP A 767 22.19 2.37 18.71
N LEU A 768 21.01 2.48 18.12
CA LEU A 768 20.59 3.69 17.44
C LEU A 768 19.95 4.64 18.44
N GLU A 769 20.58 5.80 18.64
CA GLU A 769 19.92 6.93 19.27
C GLU A 769 18.97 7.58 18.26
N ILE A 770 17.75 7.85 18.71
CA ILE A 770 16.71 8.52 17.93
C ILE A 770 16.38 9.86 18.56
N GLY A 771 16.22 10.87 17.72
CA GLY A 771 15.64 12.14 18.08
C GLY A 771 14.19 12.25 17.62
N LEU A 772 13.61 13.40 17.92
CA LEU A 772 12.33 13.80 17.38
C LEU A 772 12.51 15.02 16.49
N GLU A 773 11.75 15.05 15.40
CA GLU A 773 11.53 16.23 14.58
C GLU A 773 10.02 16.51 14.62
N VAL A 774 9.65 17.77 14.82
CA VAL A 774 8.25 18.22 14.91
C VAL A 774 8.01 19.29 13.84
N ASP A 775 6.85 19.28 13.19
CA ASP A 775 6.46 20.36 12.28
C ASP A 775 6.22 21.65 13.07
N ARG A 776 6.57 22.81 12.49
CA ARG A 776 6.36 24.13 13.11
C ARG A 776 6.79 24.17 14.60
N PRO A 777 8.03 23.76 14.93
CA PRO A 777 8.45 23.56 16.32
C PRO A 777 8.37 24.86 17.14
N ALA A 778 8.72 25.99 16.54
CA ALA A 778 8.62 27.31 17.18
C ALA A 778 7.19 27.67 17.60
N GLU A 779 6.17 27.31 16.79
CA GLU A 779 4.76 27.55 17.11
C GLU A 779 4.32 26.71 18.32
N LEU A 780 4.71 25.43 18.37
CA LEU A 780 4.42 24.55 19.52
C LEU A 780 5.08 25.08 20.80
N VAL A 781 6.34 25.49 20.73
CA VAL A 781 7.08 26.01 21.89
C VAL A 781 6.49 27.34 22.37
N ALA A 782 6.17 28.26 21.46
CA ALA A 782 5.52 29.53 21.79
C ALA A 782 4.14 29.32 22.45
N LEU A 783 3.34 28.38 21.93
CA LEU A 783 2.07 27.98 22.52
C LEU A 783 2.26 27.43 23.94
N VAL A 784 3.22 26.53 24.16
CA VAL A 784 3.51 26.00 25.49
C VAL A 784 3.93 27.13 26.44
N ARG A 785 4.86 28.00 26.03
CA ARG A 785 5.33 29.13 26.86
C ARG A 785 4.22 30.10 27.23
N SER A 786 3.34 30.47 26.30
CA SER A 786 2.20 31.34 26.60
C SER A 786 1.24 30.71 27.62
N ARG A 787 1.02 29.39 27.57
CA ARG A 787 0.23 28.66 28.57
C ARG A 787 0.91 28.57 29.92
N LEU A 788 2.24 28.48 29.95
CA LEU A 788 3.00 28.52 31.20
C LEU A 788 2.91 29.89 31.88
N ALA A 789 2.99 30.98 31.10
CA ALA A 789 2.86 32.34 31.62
C ALA A 789 1.43 32.65 32.14
N ALA A 790 0.40 32.17 31.45
CA ALA A 790 -1.00 32.39 31.84
C ALA A 790 -1.48 31.49 33.01
N GLY A 791 -0.69 30.48 33.37
CA GLY A 791 -1.03 29.47 34.38
C GLY A 791 -0.37 29.70 35.75
N GLY A 792 0.23 30.87 35.97
CA GLY A 792 0.75 31.33 37.27
C GLY A 792 -0.33 31.75 38.24
#